data_AF-A0A8J7DYW3-F1
#
_entry.id   AF-A0A8J7DYW3-F1
#
_cell.length_a   1.000
_cell.length_b   1.000
_cell.length_c   1.000
_cell.angle_alpha   90.00
_cell.angle_beta   90.00
_cell.angle_gamma   90.00
#
_symmetry.space_group_name_H-M   'P 1'
#
loop_
_entity.id
_entity.type
_entity.pdbx_description
1 polymer ?
#
loop_
_entity_poly.entity_id
_entity_poly.type
_entity_poly.pdbx_seq_one_letter_code
_entity_poly.pdbx_strand_id
1 'polypeptide(L)'
;MDKQQPTFIDLFAGIGGFRLAFEQAGYKCVYSCEIDPACQEVYFNNFGEKPEGDITKINIREIPNFDVLTAGFPCQPFSICGKRQGFEDTRGTLFFHICAIIEAKQPNVVLLENVKHLVHHDKGRTLDVILYSLENLGYLVDYKILNAKDFELPQNRERIIIFATKNKKFNFNLVKTSKFVEKLENYLCKRGSFEYLKNHEYTLIENAKRQSSGLIFIGYRNNKTTWKKGVRPNTENLSRVHHQPNRIYSVRGVHPTIPSQETSGRFFIYIPKENKVRKLTIKECYRIMGFPDTFKIHNSVAECYKQIGNSVCISMIYELANQIKKQNLLTSKETERNDNINYYKPEPLQLDFLQINKMNHKQKLLEIHHGSLELNDINNELTDELQNYINVIAQNCSKQKGVYTVLITLLIHKIIEPTQDIRFHQSNMPGGFSGRTVDTQYITPTLKELGLPAMAESGWLTRSLEQPYPYTLDYKGKINNKAVKTAFLEIVDFIENNPNRTELITKLLIDRVKQVSKANQIIITKLANVEKLNITTVIHCLNAHFNHNYKVFGASKLPVIAFHAIYQRFIQEVERYKGCTLKDLGSHTASDRTSRTAGDIEVLDKNKKLIEAIEIKYNKPIDLQMLLNAKDKILKYSPRRYYIFSSADVRQKDEAKIQEEIKFIATNHGFQVIVNGIIPTLKYYLRLITSVENFIEDYSRLVEQDRELQAIHKIQWNNILNTLD
;
A
#
# COMPACT_ATOMS: atom_id res chain seq x y z
N MET A 1 -7.56 38.53 -32.90
CA MET A 1 -7.94 38.00 -31.57
C MET A 1 -6.65 37.72 -30.82
N ASP A 2 -6.32 38.53 -29.82
CA ASP A 2 -5.23 38.21 -28.90
C ASP A 2 -5.52 36.86 -28.26
N LYS A 3 -4.65 35.85 -28.50
CA LYS A 3 -4.75 34.59 -27.78
C LYS A 3 -4.43 34.88 -26.31
N GLN A 4 -5.45 34.86 -25.48
CA GLN A 4 -5.32 35.00 -24.03
C GLN A 4 -4.23 34.06 -23.52
N GLN A 5 -3.30 34.61 -22.75
CA GLN A 5 -2.18 33.85 -22.19
C GLN A 5 -2.72 32.73 -21.26
N PRO A 6 -2.34 31.45 -21.48
CA PRO A 6 -2.81 30.37 -20.62
C PRO A 6 -2.36 30.55 -19.17
N THR A 7 -3.21 30.12 -18.24
CA THR A 7 -3.03 30.32 -16.81
C THR A 7 -2.80 29.00 -16.08
N PHE A 8 -2.05 29.04 -14.98
CA PHE A 8 -1.84 27.85 -14.14
C PHE A 8 -1.75 28.19 -12.66
N ILE A 9 -1.87 27.16 -11.82
CA ILE A 9 -1.64 27.24 -10.38
C ILE A 9 -0.50 26.33 -9.93
N ASP A 10 0.23 26.78 -8.91
CA ASP A 10 1.44 26.14 -8.38
C ASP A 10 1.19 25.66 -6.94
N LEU A 11 0.74 24.40 -6.79
CA LEU A 11 0.49 23.79 -5.48
C LEU A 11 1.72 23.04 -4.98
N PHE A 12 1.97 23.09 -3.66
CA PHE A 12 3.23 22.60 -3.08
C PHE A 12 4.43 23.24 -3.77
N ALA A 13 4.34 24.57 -3.92
CA ALA A 13 5.17 25.35 -4.82
C ALA A 13 6.67 25.27 -4.50
N GLY A 14 7.02 25.00 -3.24
CA GLY A 14 8.39 25.07 -2.76
C GLY A 14 9.00 26.42 -3.11
N ILE A 15 10.09 26.38 -3.87
CA ILE A 15 10.78 27.59 -4.36
C ILE A 15 10.37 27.99 -5.79
N GLY A 16 9.26 27.45 -6.31
CA GLY A 16 8.67 27.84 -7.60
C GLY A 16 9.33 27.21 -8.82
N GLY A 17 9.75 25.95 -8.71
CA GLY A 17 10.33 25.22 -9.85
C GLY A 17 9.32 25.00 -11.00
N PHE A 18 8.05 24.71 -10.66
CA PHE A 18 6.98 24.68 -11.67
C PHE A 18 6.73 26.06 -12.24
N ARG A 19 6.60 27.09 -11.39
CA ARG A 19 6.36 28.47 -11.86
C ARG A 19 7.40 28.95 -12.85
N LEU A 20 8.68 28.80 -12.52
CA LEU A 20 9.77 29.19 -13.41
C LEU A 20 9.68 28.50 -14.78
N ALA A 21 9.41 27.20 -14.81
CA ALA A 21 9.29 26.43 -16.04
C ALA A 21 8.05 26.80 -16.87
N PHE A 22 6.90 27.01 -16.22
CA PHE A 22 5.65 27.37 -16.88
C PHE A 22 5.65 28.81 -17.41
N GLU A 23 6.20 29.76 -16.65
CA GLU A 23 6.37 31.15 -17.12
C GLU A 23 7.33 31.23 -18.31
N GLN A 24 8.44 30.48 -18.29
CA GLN A 24 9.31 30.34 -19.47
C GLN A 24 8.58 29.75 -20.68
N ALA A 25 7.64 28.83 -20.44
CA ALA A 25 6.77 28.29 -21.47
C ALA A 25 5.60 29.24 -21.82
N GLY A 26 5.58 30.48 -21.31
CA GLY A 26 4.59 31.50 -21.67
C GLY A 26 3.24 31.37 -20.97
N TYR A 27 3.15 30.65 -19.85
CA TYR A 27 1.96 30.63 -19.00
C TYR A 27 2.02 31.74 -17.94
N LYS A 28 0.87 32.11 -17.38
CA LYS A 28 0.75 33.03 -16.25
C LYS A 28 0.36 32.28 -14.98
N CYS A 29 1.15 32.43 -13.91
CA CYS A 29 0.76 31.91 -12.60
C CYS A 29 -0.36 32.80 -12.03
N VAL A 30 -1.48 32.21 -11.61
CA VAL A 30 -2.59 32.97 -11.01
C VAL A 30 -2.82 32.63 -9.54
N TYR A 31 -2.17 31.59 -9.03
CA TYR A 31 -2.28 31.17 -7.64
C TYR A 31 -1.12 30.23 -7.26
N SER A 32 -0.63 30.34 -6.02
CA SER A 32 0.40 29.46 -5.48
C SER A 32 0.16 29.11 -4.01
N CYS A 33 0.58 27.91 -3.60
CA CYS A 33 0.42 27.41 -2.24
C CYS A 33 1.67 26.66 -1.74
N GLU A 34 2.20 27.07 -0.58
CA GLU A 34 3.36 26.50 0.10
C GLU A 34 3.28 26.78 1.61
N ILE A 35 3.49 25.76 2.44
CA ILE A 35 3.37 25.86 3.91
C ILE A 35 4.69 26.24 4.59
N ASP A 36 5.84 25.90 3.99
CA ASP A 36 7.17 26.14 4.56
C ASP A 36 7.55 27.64 4.43
N PRO A 37 7.73 28.36 5.55
CA PRO A 37 8.04 29.79 5.52
C PRO A 37 9.35 30.13 4.80
N ALA A 38 10.37 29.27 4.86
CA ALA A 38 11.64 29.49 4.18
C ALA A 38 11.49 29.35 2.66
N CYS A 39 10.62 28.44 2.20
CA CYS A 39 10.24 28.34 0.80
C CYS A 39 9.43 29.57 0.35
N GLN A 40 8.45 30.01 1.15
CA GLN A 40 7.65 31.21 0.87
C GLN A 40 8.52 32.47 0.72
N GLU A 41 9.54 32.63 1.56
CA GLU A 41 10.48 33.75 1.47
C GLU A 41 11.25 33.74 0.14
N VAL A 42 11.83 32.60 -0.23
CA VAL A 42 12.55 32.45 -1.51
C VAL A 42 11.61 32.67 -2.69
N TYR A 43 10.39 32.15 -2.62
CA TYR A 43 9.37 32.34 -3.64
C TYR A 43 9.05 33.83 -3.82
N PHE A 44 8.75 34.54 -2.73
CA PHE A 44 8.49 35.98 -2.75
C PHE A 44 9.66 36.78 -3.34
N ASN A 45 10.89 36.45 -2.95
CA ASN A 45 12.09 37.15 -3.44
C ASN A 45 12.27 37.04 -4.96
N ASN A 46 11.82 35.94 -5.58
CA ASN A 46 11.94 35.69 -7.01
C ASN A 46 10.72 36.13 -7.82
N PHE A 47 9.51 36.04 -7.26
CA PHE A 47 8.26 36.23 -8.00
C PHE A 47 7.40 37.40 -7.50
N GLY A 48 7.78 38.05 -6.40
CA GLY A 48 7.03 39.20 -5.83
C GLY A 48 5.71 38.83 -5.16
N GLU A 49 5.36 37.55 -5.11
CA GLU A 49 4.11 37.02 -4.56
C GLU A 49 4.43 36.02 -3.45
N LYS A 50 3.69 36.09 -2.35
CA LYS A 50 3.84 35.11 -1.26
C LYS A 50 2.80 34.00 -1.45
N PRO A 51 3.21 32.72 -1.57
CA PRO A 51 2.25 31.62 -1.66
C PRO A 51 1.33 31.55 -0.45
N GLU A 52 0.10 31.10 -0.67
CA GLU A 52 -0.84 30.80 0.41
C GLU A 52 -0.34 29.59 1.22
N GLY A 53 -0.66 29.53 2.52
CA GLY A 53 -0.06 28.58 3.45
C GLY A 53 -0.56 27.14 3.33
N ASP A 54 -1.14 26.64 4.41
CA ASP A 54 -1.58 25.25 4.55
C ASP A 54 -2.76 24.92 3.62
N ILE A 55 -2.51 24.11 2.58
CA ILE A 55 -3.51 23.67 1.59
C ILE A 55 -4.79 23.08 2.20
N THR A 56 -4.71 22.53 3.41
CA THR A 56 -5.85 21.93 4.10
C THR A 56 -6.87 22.96 4.61
N LYS A 57 -6.47 24.24 4.65
CA LYS A 57 -7.27 25.36 5.19
C LYS A 57 -7.74 26.35 4.14
N ILE A 58 -7.40 26.12 2.87
CA ILE A 58 -7.63 27.05 1.78
C ILE A 58 -9.10 27.03 1.36
N ASN A 59 -9.68 28.22 1.15
CA ASN A 59 -11.00 28.33 0.58
C ASN A 59 -10.93 28.13 -0.95
N ILE A 60 -11.29 26.93 -1.40
CA ILE A 60 -11.23 26.55 -2.82
C ILE A 60 -12.00 27.53 -3.73
N ARG A 61 -13.06 28.18 -3.21
CA ARG A 61 -13.85 29.13 -4.00
C ARG A 61 -13.04 30.37 -4.39
N GLU A 62 -12.11 30.80 -3.54
CA GLU A 62 -11.27 32.00 -3.73
C GLU A 62 -10.12 31.78 -4.72
N ILE A 63 -9.76 30.52 -4.99
CA ILE A 63 -8.76 30.21 -6.02
C ILE A 63 -9.28 30.72 -7.38
N PRO A 64 -8.53 31.53 -8.15
CA PRO A 64 -8.95 31.99 -9.47
C PRO A 64 -9.24 30.82 -10.43
N ASN A 65 -9.93 31.08 -11.54
CA ASN A 65 -10.01 30.07 -12.61
C ASN A 65 -8.65 29.94 -13.30
N PHE A 66 -8.31 28.72 -13.73
CA PHE A 66 -7.04 28.43 -14.36
C PHE A 66 -7.14 27.28 -15.36
N ASP A 67 -6.20 27.22 -16.31
CA ASP A 67 -6.17 26.17 -17.32
C ASP A 67 -5.42 24.90 -16.87
N VAL A 68 -4.35 25.09 -16.09
CA VAL A 68 -3.45 24.01 -15.67
C VAL A 68 -3.24 23.99 -14.15
N LEU A 69 -3.40 22.82 -13.52
CA LEU A 69 -2.97 22.57 -12.15
C LEU A 69 -1.59 21.92 -12.15
N THR A 70 -0.65 22.44 -11.39
CA THR A 70 0.63 21.76 -11.13
C THR A 70 0.80 21.43 -9.66
N ALA A 71 1.34 20.25 -9.34
CA ALA A 71 1.63 19.86 -7.96
C ALA A 71 2.77 18.84 -7.82
N GLY A 72 3.81 19.18 -7.06
CA GLY A 72 4.87 18.28 -6.60
C GLY A 72 4.60 17.78 -5.19
N PHE A 73 3.58 16.93 -5.03
CA PHE A 73 3.00 16.65 -3.72
C PHE A 73 3.78 15.57 -2.92
N PRO A 74 3.78 15.63 -1.57
CA PRO A 74 4.44 14.62 -0.74
C PRO A 74 3.85 13.20 -0.93
N CYS A 75 4.72 12.18 -1.06
CA CYS A 75 4.32 10.77 -1.16
C CYS A 75 3.82 10.25 0.20
N GLN A 76 2.51 10.03 0.34
CA GLN A 76 1.87 9.46 1.54
C GLN A 76 1.16 8.14 1.21
N PRO A 77 1.18 7.13 2.09
CA PRO A 77 0.47 5.85 1.84
C PRO A 77 -1.05 6.02 1.99
N PHE A 78 -1.81 5.72 0.93
CA PHE A 78 -3.28 5.77 0.93
C PHE A 78 -3.95 4.52 1.52
N SER A 79 -3.19 3.71 2.27
CA SER A 79 -3.65 2.41 2.77
C SER A 79 -5.05 2.50 3.41
N ILE A 80 -5.36 3.53 4.19
CA ILE A 80 -6.66 3.70 4.87
C ILE A 80 -7.83 3.97 3.90
N CYS A 81 -7.60 4.66 2.78
CA CYS A 81 -8.64 5.14 1.86
C CYS A 81 -9.28 4.05 0.97
N GLY A 82 -8.82 2.80 1.07
CA GLY A 82 -9.31 1.67 0.27
C GLY A 82 -10.74 1.17 0.57
N LYS A 83 -11.49 1.82 1.47
CA LYS A 83 -12.86 1.42 1.83
C LYS A 83 -13.97 2.04 0.95
N ARG A 84 -13.63 2.87 -0.05
CA ARG A 84 -14.59 3.48 -1.01
C ARG A 84 -15.84 4.11 -0.36
N GLN A 85 -15.75 4.62 0.88
CA GLN A 85 -16.86 5.33 1.55
C GLN A 85 -16.93 6.83 1.17
N GLY A 86 -16.64 7.15 -0.10
CA GLY A 86 -16.69 8.53 -0.62
C GLY A 86 -15.55 9.44 -0.16
N PHE A 87 -15.57 10.69 -0.66
CA PHE A 87 -14.60 11.76 -0.38
C PHE A 87 -14.61 12.25 1.08
N GLU A 88 -15.56 11.82 1.92
CA GLU A 88 -15.68 12.30 3.31
C GLU A 88 -14.71 11.61 4.30
N ASP A 89 -14.25 10.39 3.98
CA ASP A 89 -13.30 9.58 4.79
C ASP A 89 -11.83 9.86 4.45
N THR A 90 -11.56 10.74 3.47
CA THR A 90 -10.23 10.96 2.86
C THR A 90 -9.53 12.27 3.28
N ARG A 91 -10.08 13.00 4.26
CA ARG A 91 -9.59 14.29 4.78
C ARG A 91 -8.18 14.30 5.40
N GLY A 92 -7.45 13.17 5.36
CA GLY A 92 -6.15 13.01 6.03
C GLY A 92 -4.92 13.09 5.13
N THR A 93 -5.05 13.14 3.79
CA THR A 93 -3.88 13.16 2.89
C THR A 93 -3.92 14.29 1.87
N LEU A 94 -2.75 14.85 1.57
CA LEU A 94 -2.58 16.07 0.77
C LEU A 94 -3.06 15.91 -0.69
N PHE A 95 -3.04 14.70 -1.22
CA PHE A 95 -3.53 14.40 -2.57
C PHE A 95 -5.05 14.63 -2.73
N PHE A 96 -5.86 14.31 -1.73
CA PHE A 96 -7.31 14.52 -1.85
C PHE A 96 -7.71 16.00 -1.76
N HIS A 97 -6.87 16.85 -1.17
CA HIS A 97 -7.05 18.30 -1.29
C HIS A 97 -6.81 18.79 -2.73
N ILE A 98 -5.88 18.17 -3.46
CA ILE A 98 -5.73 18.42 -4.90
C ILE A 98 -7.00 17.97 -5.64
N CYS A 99 -7.53 16.78 -5.34
CA CYS A 99 -8.79 16.29 -5.92
C CYS A 99 -9.96 17.26 -5.69
N ALA A 100 -10.11 17.80 -4.48
CA ALA A 100 -11.16 18.77 -4.18
C ALA A 100 -11.03 20.05 -5.01
N ILE A 101 -9.80 20.54 -5.24
CA ILE A 101 -9.54 21.69 -6.12
C ILE A 101 -9.87 21.34 -7.58
N ILE A 102 -9.46 20.16 -8.06
CA ILE A 102 -9.77 19.68 -9.42
C ILE A 102 -11.28 19.57 -9.63
N GLU A 103 -11.99 19.00 -8.65
CA GLU A 103 -13.44 18.83 -8.69
C GLU A 103 -14.16 20.17 -8.82
N ALA A 104 -13.74 21.16 -8.02
CA ALA A 104 -14.38 22.48 -8.00
C ALA A 104 -13.99 23.38 -9.18
N LYS A 105 -12.74 23.31 -9.64
CA LYS A 105 -12.20 24.25 -10.66
C LYS A 105 -12.13 23.66 -12.06
N GLN A 106 -12.17 22.33 -12.18
CA GLN A 106 -12.23 21.61 -13.45
C GLN A 106 -11.21 22.13 -14.49
N PRO A 107 -9.89 22.16 -14.19
CA PRO A 107 -8.87 22.59 -15.15
C PRO A 107 -8.84 21.74 -16.43
N ASN A 108 -8.27 22.26 -17.51
CA ASN A 108 -8.10 21.48 -18.74
C ASN A 108 -7.01 20.39 -18.57
N VAL A 109 -5.98 20.70 -17.77
CA VAL A 109 -4.83 19.83 -17.55
C VAL A 109 -4.43 19.82 -16.06
N VAL A 110 -4.08 18.64 -15.57
CA VAL A 110 -3.46 18.42 -14.26
C VAL A 110 -2.11 17.75 -14.49
N LEU A 111 -1.05 18.34 -13.95
CA LEU A 111 0.31 17.83 -13.98
C LEU A 111 0.80 17.57 -12.57
N LEU A 112 1.00 16.30 -12.22
CA LEU A 112 1.54 15.90 -10.92
C LEU A 112 2.94 15.30 -11.07
N GLU A 113 3.82 15.61 -10.12
CA GLU A 113 5.16 15.03 -10.01
C GLU A 113 5.31 14.29 -8.69
N ASN A 114 6.04 13.17 -8.73
CA ASN A 114 6.46 12.48 -7.51
C ASN A 114 7.75 11.65 -7.73
N VAL A 115 8.28 11.06 -6.65
CA VAL A 115 9.42 10.15 -6.71
C VAL A 115 9.10 8.87 -7.50
N LYS A 116 10.08 8.33 -8.24
CA LYS A 116 9.95 7.06 -8.99
C LYS A 116 9.40 5.90 -8.15
N HIS A 117 9.71 5.86 -6.86
CA HIS A 117 9.28 4.78 -5.98
C HIS A 117 7.76 4.73 -5.77
N LEU A 118 7.01 5.79 -6.12
CA LEU A 118 5.55 5.81 -6.06
C LEU A 118 4.91 4.61 -6.79
N VAL A 119 5.50 4.17 -7.91
CA VAL A 119 5.04 3.00 -8.70
C VAL A 119 5.01 1.71 -7.88
N HIS A 120 5.88 1.59 -6.88
CA HIS A 120 5.96 0.41 -6.00
C HIS A 120 5.46 0.72 -4.58
N HIS A 121 5.08 1.97 -4.31
CA HIS A 121 4.69 2.42 -3.01
C HIS A 121 3.37 1.77 -2.59
N ASP A 122 3.35 1.26 -1.36
CA ASP A 122 2.24 0.43 -0.86
C ASP A 122 1.85 -0.71 -1.82
N LYS A 123 2.85 -1.36 -2.42
CA LYS A 123 2.70 -2.42 -3.44
C LYS A 123 1.90 -1.98 -4.69
N GLY A 124 2.02 -0.71 -5.08
CA GLY A 124 1.33 -0.12 -6.23
C GLY A 124 0.01 0.58 -5.89
N ARG A 125 -0.61 0.24 -4.75
CA ARG A 125 -1.93 0.76 -4.35
C ARG A 125 -1.98 2.28 -4.30
N THR A 126 -0.88 2.92 -3.92
CA THR A 126 -0.84 4.39 -3.81
C THR A 126 -1.02 5.05 -5.17
N LEU A 127 -0.33 4.54 -6.19
CA LEU A 127 -0.47 5.03 -7.56
C LEU A 127 -1.86 4.70 -8.11
N ASP A 128 -2.37 3.48 -7.89
CA ASP A 128 -3.70 3.06 -8.36
C ASP A 128 -4.81 3.99 -7.83
N VAL A 129 -4.75 4.38 -6.55
CA VAL A 129 -5.70 5.33 -5.95
C VAL A 129 -5.58 6.71 -6.60
N ILE A 130 -4.38 7.19 -6.91
CA ILE A 130 -4.19 8.47 -7.60
C ILE A 130 -4.83 8.45 -8.99
N LEU A 131 -4.51 7.43 -9.78
CA LEU A 131 -5.02 7.27 -11.14
C LEU A 131 -6.54 7.19 -11.12
N TYR A 132 -7.10 6.30 -10.28
CA TYR A 132 -8.54 6.11 -10.15
C TYR A 132 -9.27 7.39 -9.68
N SER A 133 -8.69 8.14 -8.74
CA SER A 133 -9.31 9.37 -8.24
C SER A 133 -9.38 10.45 -9.33
N LEU A 134 -8.35 10.56 -10.17
CA LEU A 134 -8.33 11.50 -11.29
C LEU A 134 -9.29 11.07 -12.41
N GLU A 135 -9.35 9.77 -12.72
CA GLU A 135 -10.29 9.20 -13.70
C GLU A 135 -11.75 9.41 -13.27
N ASN A 136 -12.07 9.19 -11.99
CA ASN A 136 -13.40 9.45 -11.43
C ASN A 136 -13.81 10.93 -11.52
N LEU A 137 -12.85 11.86 -11.53
CA LEU A 137 -13.11 13.28 -11.72
C LEU A 137 -13.32 13.66 -13.20
N GLY A 138 -13.37 12.68 -14.11
CA GLY A 138 -13.65 12.87 -15.53
C GLY A 138 -12.41 13.14 -16.40
N TYR A 139 -11.20 12.80 -15.92
CA TYR A 139 -9.96 13.04 -16.66
C TYR A 139 -9.43 11.76 -17.30
N LEU A 140 -8.84 11.90 -18.48
CA LEU A 140 -8.01 10.89 -19.12
C LEU A 140 -6.60 10.97 -18.53
N VAL A 141 -6.15 9.86 -17.92
CA VAL A 141 -4.90 9.81 -17.16
C VAL A 141 -3.83 8.97 -17.87
N ASP A 142 -2.60 9.49 -17.90
CA ASP A 142 -1.40 8.75 -18.29
C ASP A 142 -0.22 9.16 -17.40
N TYR A 143 0.77 8.27 -17.26
CA TYR A 143 1.98 8.57 -16.52
C TYR A 143 3.24 7.95 -17.15
N LYS A 144 4.40 8.53 -16.87
CA LYS A 144 5.71 7.98 -17.26
C LYS A 144 6.78 8.33 -16.26
N ILE A 145 7.76 7.44 -16.11
CA ILE A 145 9.01 7.77 -15.40
C ILE A 145 9.93 8.51 -16.37
N LEU A 146 10.28 9.74 -16.04
CA LEU A 146 11.22 10.58 -16.79
C LEU A 146 12.49 10.81 -15.97
N ASN A 147 13.62 11.00 -16.64
CA ASN A 147 14.90 11.26 -16.00
C ASN A 147 15.46 12.62 -16.44
N ALA A 148 15.85 13.46 -15.50
CA ALA A 148 16.35 14.81 -15.79
C ALA A 148 17.52 14.84 -16.78
N LYS A 149 18.34 13.78 -16.82
CA LYS A 149 19.46 13.65 -17.78
C LYS A 149 19.04 13.60 -19.25
N ASP A 150 17.79 13.24 -19.51
CA ASP A 150 17.22 13.20 -20.86
C ASP A 150 16.69 14.58 -21.28
N PHE A 151 16.76 15.59 -20.39
CA PHE A 151 16.30 16.98 -20.58
C PHE A 151 17.44 17.97 -20.34
N GLU A 152 18.63 17.66 -20.87
CA GLU A 152 19.82 18.54 -20.88
C GLU A 152 20.42 18.85 -19.50
N LEU A 153 19.97 18.22 -18.42
CA LEU A 153 20.53 18.43 -17.08
C LEU A 153 21.52 17.32 -16.71
N PRO A 154 22.70 17.59 -16.13
CA PRO A 154 23.69 16.56 -15.84
C PRO A 154 23.39 15.82 -14.53
N GLN A 155 22.15 15.33 -14.36
CA GLN A 155 21.70 14.71 -13.12
C GLN A 155 20.85 13.46 -13.38
N ASN A 156 21.21 12.34 -12.76
CA ASN A 156 20.39 11.13 -12.73
C ASN A 156 19.30 11.28 -11.66
N ARG A 157 18.16 11.87 -12.05
CA ARG A 157 16.98 12.12 -11.21
C ARG A 157 15.74 11.61 -11.91
N GLU A 158 15.32 10.41 -11.53
CA GLU A 158 14.11 9.77 -12.05
C GLU A 158 12.88 10.18 -11.24
N ARG A 159 11.82 10.61 -11.94
CA ARG A 159 10.55 11.04 -11.36
C ARG A 159 9.39 10.49 -12.15
N ILE A 160 8.31 10.14 -11.44
CA ILE A 160 7.05 9.83 -12.09
C ILE A 160 6.33 11.14 -12.38
N ILE A 161 5.90 11.29 -13.63
CA ILE A 161 5.10 12.40 -14.11
C ILE A 161 3.73 11.85 -14.47
N ILE A 162 2.67 12.42 -13.91
CA ILE A 162 1.28 12.02 -14.13
C ILE A 162 0.55 13.19 -14.78
N PHE A 163 -0.08 12.93 -15.92
CA PHE A 163 -0.97 13.86 -16.60
C PHE A 163 -2.41 13.38 -16.48
N ALA A 164 -3.31 14.28 -16.07
CA ALA A 164 -4.75 14.11 -16.21
C ALA A 164 -5.28 15.21 -17.13
N THR A 165 -6.09 14.85 -18.13
CA THR A 165 -6.50 15.77 -19.21
C THR A 165 -7.96 15.55 -19.58
N LYS A 166 -8.72 16.61 -19.90
CA LYS A 166 -10.16 16.46 -20.21
C LYS A 166 -10.45 15.80 -21.56
N ASN A 167 -9.79 16.26 -22.62
CA ASN A 167 -10.22 15.97 -23.99
C ASN A 167 -9.47 14.81 -24.64
N LYS A 168 -8.17 14.67 -24.33
CA LYS A 168 -7.33 13.61 -24.89
C LYS A 168 -6.13 13.32 -24.02
N LYS A 169 -5.77 12.05 -23.99
CA LYS A 169 -4.58 11.50 -23.32
C LYS A 169 -3.29 12.22 -23.71
N PHE A 170 -2.43 12.47 -22.73
CA PHE A 170 -1.12 13.09 -22.95
C PHE A 170 -0.17 12.06 -23.58
N ASN A 171 0.38 12.38 -24.76
CA ASN A 171 1.29 11.47 -25.44
C ASN A 171 2.75 11.73 -25.06
N PHE A 172 3.27 10.91 -24.14
CA PHE A 172 4.67 10.97 -23.71
C PHE A 172 5.70 10.64 -24.80
N ASN A 173 5.30 10.05 -25.93
CA ASN A 173 6.23 9.75 -27.03
C ASN A 173 6.56 10.99 -27.87
N LEU A 174 5.77 12.06 -27.75
CA LEU A 174 6.01 13.34 -28.43
C LEU A 174 6.92 14.28 -27.62
N VAL A 175 7.20 13.95 -26.36
CA VAL A 175 8.10 14.70 -25.48
C VAL A 175 9.51 14.65 -26.06
N LYS A 176 10.11 15.81 -26.32
CA LYS A 176 11.48 15.87 -26.85
C LYS A 176 12.48 15.53 -25.74
N THR A 177 13.29 14.52 -25.99
CA THR A 177 14.42 14.16 -25.12
C THR A 177 15.73 14.33 -25.88
N SER A 178 16.77 14.73 -25.16
CA SER A 178 18.12 14.78 -25.71
C SER A 178 18.70 13.37 -25.79
N LYS A 179 19.32 13.03 -26.93
CA LYS A 179 20.14 11.82 -27.07
C LYS A 179 21.51 11.99 -26.38
N PHE A 180 21.94 13.23 -26.16
CA PHE A 180 23.21 13.55 -25.53
C PHE A 180 23.00 13.89 -24.05
N VAL A 181 23.70 13.16 -23.19
CA VAL A 181 23.68 13.42 -21.74
C VAL A 181 24.78 14.43 -21.41
N GLU A 182 24.37 15.59 -20.89
CA GLU A 182 25.29 16.63 -20.45
C GLU A 182 26.26 16.14 -19.36
N LYS A 183 27.49 16.65 -19.41
CA LYS A 183 28.50 16.37 -18.40
C LYS A 183 28.35 17.36 -17.26
N LEU A 184 28.50 16.88 -16.03
CA LEU A 184 28.49 17.72 -14.84
C LEU A 184 29.54 18.84 -14.93
N GLU A 185 30.68 18.57 -15.57
CA GLU A 185 31.77 19.54 -15.82
C GLU A 185 31.28 20.85 -16.47
N ASN A 186 30.27 20.79 -17.36
CA ASN A 186 29.76 21.96 -18.08
C ASN A 186 28.95 22.92 -17.18
N TYR A 187 28.53 22.46 -16.00
CA TYR A 187 27.66 23.19 -15.07
C TYR A 187 28.43 23.77 -13.87
N LEU A 188 29.74 23.52 -13.81
CA LEU A 188 30.59 23.96 -12.71
C LEU A 188 30.95 25.45 -12.79
N CYS A 189 31.11 26.07 -11.63
CA CYS A 189 31.66 27.42 -11.53
C CYS A 189 33.14 27.42 -11.96
N LYS A 190 33.50 28.34 -12.86
CA LYS A 190 34.88 28.51 -13.33
C LYS A 190 35.78 29.24 -12.32
N ARG A 191 35.18 30.04 -11.44
CA ARG A 191 35.87 30.85 -10.41
C ARG A 191 35.02 30.87 -9.14
N GLY A 192 35.67 30.90 -7.97
CA GLY A 192 35.01 30.95 -6.68
C GLY A 192 35.84 30.34 -5.57
N SER A 193 35.38 30.47 -4.32
CA SER A 193 35.93 29.71 -3.19
C SER A 193 35.37 28.29 -3.22
N PHE A 194 36.25 27.29 -3.21
CA PHE A 194 35.89 25.88 -3.33
C PHE A 194 36.41 25.09 -2.13
N GLU A 195 35.56 24.20 -1.60
CA GLU A 195 35.90 23.30 -0.50
C GLU A 195 36.50 22.00 -1.05
N TYR A 196 37.83 21.94 -1.12
CA TYR A 196 38.57 20.75 -1.53
C TYR A 196 38.82 19.80 -0.35
N LEU A 197 38.73 18.49 -0.62
CA LEU A 197 39.21 17.46 0.30
C LEU A 197 40.73 17.32 0.19
N LYS A 198 41.40 17.10 1.32
CA LYS A 198 42.82 16.73 1.38
C LYS A 198 42.99 15.27 0.92
N ASN A 199 44.16 14.94 0.38
CA ASN A 199 44.43 13.61 -0.19
C ASN A 199 44.16 12.43 0.76
N HIS A 200 44.33 12.61 2.07
CA HIS A 200 44.06 11.56 3.07
C HIS A 200 42.57 11.41 3.43
N GLU A 201 41.72 12.34 3.01
CA GLU A 201 40.27 12.36 3.32
C GLU A 201 39.42 11.59 2.31
N TYR A 202 40.02 11.01 1.26
CA TYR A 202 39.31 10.19 0.29
C TYR A 202 40.19 9.09 -0.31
N THR A 203 39.52 8.12 -0.93
CA THR A 203 40.15 7.03 -1.69
C THR A 203 39.51 6.96 -3.06
N LEU A 204 40.33 6.92 -4.13
CA LEU A 204 39.87 6.75 -5.50
C LEU A 204 39.98 5.28 -5.94
N ILE A 205 39.12 4.89 -6.87
CA ILE A 205 39.11 3.55 -7.47
C ILE A 205 39.84 3.61 -8.81
N GLU A 206 40.86 2.76 -8.99
CA GLU A 206 41.72 2.75 -10.19
C GLU A 206 40.93 2.54 -11.50
N ASN A 207 39.92 1.67 -11.48
CA ASN A 207 39.14 1.28 -12.65
C ASN A 207 37.65 1.65 -12.52
N ALA A 208 37.37 2.95 -12.34
CA ALA A 208 36.01 3.46 -12.24
C ALA A 208 35.21 3.24 -13.53
N LYS A 209 34.08 2.51 -13.44
CA LYS A 209 33.19 2.24 -14.58
C LYS A 209 32.05 3.24 -14.67
N ARG A 210 31.72 3.64 -15.89
CA ARG A 210 30.50 4.40 -16.20
C ARG A 210 29.29 3.46 -16.13
N GLN A 211 28.28 3.85 -15.36
CA GLN A 211 27.00 3.14 -15.27
C GLN A 211 26.08 3.51 -16.44
N SER A 212 25.06 2.69 -16.71
CA SER A 212 23.99 2.99 -17.69
C SER A 212 23.20 4.26 -17.33
N SER A 213 23.16 4.61 -16.04
CA SER A 213 22.62 5.88 -15.55
C SER A 213 23.42 7.10 -16.04
N GLY A 214 24.66 6.93 -16.49
CA GLY A 214 25.60 8.00 -16.81
C GLY A 214 26.50 8.39 -15.63
N LEU A 215 26.25 7.83 -14.43
CA LEU A 215 27.07 8.05 -13.25
C LEU A 215 28.45 7.41 -13.42
N ILE A 216 29.49 8.09 -12.93
CA ILE A 216 30.85 7.54 -12.86
C ILE A 216 31.26 7.62 -11.40
N PHE A 217 31.03 6.53 -10.66
CA PHE A 217 31.44 6.41 -9.28
C PHE A 217 32.95 6.16 -9.21
N ILE A 218 33.69 7.06 -8.57
CA ILE A 218 35.16 7.10 -8.67
C ILE A 218 35.88 6.95 -7.32
N GLY A 219 35.14 6.95 -6.21
CA GLY A 219 35.76 6.86 -4.89
C GLY A 219 34.83 7.15 -3.74
N TYR A 220 35.41 7.18 -2.55
CA TYR A 220 34.70 7.41 -1.30
C TYR A 220 35.50 8.30 -0.35
N ARG A 221 34.80 8.95 0.58
CA ARG A 221 35.43 9.69 1.68
C ARG A 221 35.91 8.76 2.77
N ASN A 222 37.08 9.06 3.34
CA ASN A 222 37.66 8.40 4.49
C ASN A 222 37.15 9.11 5.76
N ASN A 223 36.39 8.44 6.63
CA ASN A 223 35.83 9.05 7.85
C ASN A 223 36.69 8.71 9.07
N LYS A 224 37.03 9.70 9.92
CA LYS A 224 37.86 9.52 11.14
C LYS A 224 37.12 8.85 12.31
N THR A 225 35.79 8.73 12.26
CA THR A 225 34.93 8.29 13.38
C THR A 225 34.35 6.88 13.19
N THR A 226 35.13 5.94 12.66
CA THR A 226 34.69 4.57 12.37
C THR A 226 34.93 3.62 13.55
N TRP A 227 33.85 2.95 14.00
CA TRP A 227 33.94 1.78 14.87
C TRP A 227 34.65 0.64 14.12
N LYS A 228 35.81 0.21 14.60
CA LYS A 228 36.69 -0.78 13.94
C LYS A 228 36.29 -2.25 14.13
N LYS A 229 35.20 -2.55 14.84
CA LYS A 229 34.81 -3.94 15.18
C LYS A 229 34.11 -4.61 14.00
N GLY A 230 34.73 -5.65 13.43
CA GLY A 230 34.13 -6.52 12.40
C GLY A 230 34.45 -6.17 10.93
N VAL A 231 35.41 -5.27 10.68
CA VAL A 231 35.81 -4.90 9.32
C VAL A 231 36.93 -5.82 8.82
N ARG A 232 36.84 -6.34 7.60
CA ARG A 232 37.87 -7.23 7.02
C ARG A 232 39.16 -6.43 6.75
N PRO A 233 40.36 -7.04 6.85
CA PRO A 233 41.61 -6.39 6.45
C PRO A 233 41.49 -5.82 5.02
N ASN A 234 42.00 -4.61 4.78
CA ASN A 234 41.87 -3.85 3.53
C ASN A 234 40.43 -3.39 3.16
N THR A 235 39.45 -3.52 4.06
CA THR A 235 38.07 -3.00 3.86
C THR A 235 37.66 -1.97 4.91
N GLU A 236 38.62 -1.45 5.65
CA GLU A 236 38.46 -0.53 6.79
C GLU A 236 37.62 0.70 6.45
N ASN A 237 37.72 1.17 5.21
CA ASN A 237 36.93 2.27 4.71
C ASN A 237 35.58 1.85 4.11
N LEU A 238 35.36 0.58 3.74
CA LEU A 238 34.24 0.03 2.95
C LEU A 238 32.95 -0.26 3.76
N SER A 239 33.06 -0.51 5.06
CA SER A 239 31.96 -1.04 5.91
C SER A 239 30.69 -0.15 6.01
N ARG A 240 30.78 1.16 5.72
CA ARG A 240 29.62 2.10 5.66
C ARG A 240 29.62 3.01 4.42
N VAL A 241 30.31 2.62 3.34
CA VAL A 241 30.49 3.43 2.09
C VAL A 241 29.23 3.57 1.26
N HIS A 242 28.15 2.88 1.63
CA HIS A 242 26.93 2.88 0.84
C HIS A 242 25.99 4.06 1.12
N HIS A 243 26.23 4.91 2.14
CA HIS A 243 25.47 6.14 2.26
C HIS A 243 25.90 7.15 1.19
N GLN A 244 24.93 7.67 0.43
CA GLN A 244 25.15 8.63 -0.66
C GLN A 244 26.12 9.78 -0.33
N PRO A 245 26.11 10.38 0.88
CA PRO A 245 27.01 11.49 1.25
C PRO A 245 28.52 11.16 1.28
N ASN A 246 28.89 9.88 1.28
CA ASN A 246 30.28 9.43 1.33
C ASN A 246 30.83 9.07 -0.05
N ARG A 247 30.00 9.15 -1.10
CA ARG A 247 30.37 8.75 -2.47
C ARG A 247 30.91 9.93 -3.25
N ILE A 248 31.92 9.66 -4.08
CA ILE A 248 32.55 10.65 -4.97
C ILE A 248 32.24 10.25 -6.41
N TYR A 249 31.82 11.23 -7.21
CA TYR A 249 31.46 11.03 -8.62
C TYR A 249 32.35 11.89 -9.54
N SER A 250 32.71 11.36 -10.71
CA SER A 250 33.50 12.13 -11.69
C SER A 250 32.63 13.13 -12.44
N VAL A 251 33.16 14.34 -12.65
CA VAL A 251 32.49 15.42 -13.42
C VAL A 251 32.33 15.10 -14.91
N ARG A 252 33.00 14.04 -15.41
CA ARG A 252 32.85 13.55 -16.79
C ARG A 252 31.55 12.75 -17.03
N GLY A 253 30.80 12.47 -15.96
CA GLY A 253 29.47 11.84 -15.99
C GLY A 253 28.39 12.81 -15.51
N VAL A 254 27.27 12.24 -15.07
CA VAL A 254 26.20 12.98 -14.36
C VAL A 254 26.38 12.93 -12.85
N HIS A 255 25.68 13.82 -12.13
CA HIS A 255 25.55 13.78 -10.68
C HIS A 255 24.37 12.86 -10.27
N PRO A 256 24.41 12.16 -9.12
CA PRO A 256 23.22 11.49 -8.58
C PRO A 256 22.12 12.50 -8.19
N THR A 257 20.92 12.01 -7.88
CA THR A 257 19.82 12.85 -7.37
C THR A 257 20.27 13.62 -6.12
N ILE A 258 20.03 14.93 -6.05
CA ILE A 258 20.14 15.71 -4.81
C ILE A 258 18.95 15.37 -3.89
N PRO A 259 19.16 14.73 -2.72
CA PRO A 259 18.09 14.44 -1.76
C PRO A 259 17.91 15.61 -0.78
N SER A 260 16.67 15.87 -0.36
CA SER A 260 16.37 16.92 0.62
C SER A 260 16.85 16.60 2.04
N GLN A 261 17.13 15.33 2.36
CA GLN A 261 17.63 14.93 3.68
C GLN A 261 19.13 15.25 3.90
N GLU A 262 19.89 15.59 2.84
CA GLU A 262 21.33 15.91 2.95
C GLU A 262 21.55 17.41 3.08
N THR A 263 21.30 17.94 4.29
CA THR A 263 21.39 19.38 4.59
C THR A 263 22.81 19.92 4.73
N SER A 264 23.82 19.04 4.85
CA SER A 264 25.24 19.45 4.89
C SER A 264 25.86 19.55 3.50
N GLY A 265 25.14 19.17 2.45
CA GLY A 265 25.58 19.33 1.07
C GLY A 265 26.74 18.45 0.66
N ARG A 266 26.92 17.28 1.28
CA ARG A 266 28.07 16.38 1.07
C ARG A 266 28.03 15.68 -0.31
N PHE A 267 28.02 16.49 -1.35
CA PHE A 267 27.99 16.12 -2.76
C PHE A 267 29.39 16.33 -3.34
N PHE A 268 30.23 15.31 -3.23
CA PHE A 268 31.63 15.39 -3.61
C PHE A 268 31.85 14.94 -5.05
N ILE A 269 32.63 15.73 -5.77
CA ILE A 269 32.95 15.53 -7.17
C ILE A 269 34.46 15.45 -7.37
N TYR A 270 34.88 14.58 -8.28
CA TYR A 270 36.26 14.45 -8.71
C TYR A 270 36.47 15.18 -10.03
N ILE A 271 37.50 16.03 -10.08
CA ILE A 271 37.89 16.85 -11.23
C ILE A 271 39.19 16.27 -11.83
N PRO A 272 39.11 15.51 -12.94
CA PRO A 272 40.28 14.84 -13.50
C PRO A 272 41.42 15.78 -13.92
N LYS A 273 41.10 16.99 -14.39
CA LYS A 273 42.10 17.97 -14.84
C LYS A 273 42.97 18.50 -13.69
N GLU A 274 42.41 18.53 -12.48
CA GLU A 274 43.09 19.00 -11.26
C GLU A 274 43.61 17.84 -10.40
N ASN A 275 43.20 16.60 -10.71
CA ASN A 275 43.37 15.42 -9.88
C ASN A 275 42.95 15.65 -8.41
N LYS A 276 41.81 16.32 -8.22
CA LYS A 276 41.33 16.73 -6.89
C LYS A 276 39.85 16.41 -6.70
N VAL A 277 39.45 16.27 -5.44
CA VAL A 277 38.05 16.12 -5.03
C VAL A 277 37.60 17.38 -4.31
N ARG A 278 36.44 17.90 -4.68
CA ARG A 278 35.80 19.02 -3.97
C ARG A 278 34.31 18.84 -3.83
N LYS A 279 33.72 19.61 -2.93
CA LYS A 279 32.27 19.71 -2.78
C LYS A 279 31.66 20.53 -3.92
N LEU A 280 30.47 20.16 -4.37
CA LEU A 280 29.64 21.05 -5.20
C LEU A 280 29.24 22.28 -4.38
N THR A 281 29.38 23.45 -5.01
CA THR A 281 28.87 24.70 -4.43
C THR A 281 27.35 24.73 -4.53
N ILE A 282 26.71 25.54 -3.68
CA ILE A 282 25.24 25.64 -3.69
C ILE A 282 24.72 26.14 -5.05
N LYS A 283 25.40 27.10 -5.68
CA LYS A 283 25.06 27.61 -7.02
C LYS A 283 25.12 26.52 -8.08
N GLU A 284 26.13 25.66 -8.03
CA GLU A 284 26.22 24.50 -8.94
C GLU A 284 25.06 23.53 -8.70
N CYS A 285 24.64 23.30 -7.45
CA CYS A 285 23.45 22.48 -7.15
C CYS A 285 22.16 23.06 -7.76
N TYR A 286 21.96 24.38 -7.73
CA TYR A 286 20.84 25.05 -8.42
C TYR A 286 20.94 24.90 -9.94
N ARG A 287 22.12 25.12 -10.53
CA ARG A 287 22.36 24.97 -11.98
C ARG A 287 22.04 23.57 -12.50
N ILE A 288 22.45 22.51 -11.80
CA ILE A 288 22.18 21.13 -12.24
C ILE A 288 20.70 20.72 -12.07
N MET A 289 19.90 21.54 -11.40
CA MET A 289 18.43 21.43 -11.36
C MET A 289 17.74 22.31 -12.42
N GLY A 290 18.50 23.16 -13.12
CA GLY A 290 18.03 24.04 -14.20
C GLY A 290 17.63 25.45 -13.75
N PHE A 291 17.97 25.87 -12.53
CA PHE A 291 17.72 27.24 -12.09
C PHE A 291 18.73 28.23 -12.69
N PRO A 292 18.31 29.46 -13.05
CA PRO A 292 19.20 30.49 -13.56
C PRO A 292 20.12 31.05 -12.47
N ASP A 293 21.27 31.58 -12.87
CA ASP A 293 22.23 32.20 -11.95
C ASP A 293 21.69 33.45 -11.22
N THR A 294 20.65 34.07 -11.78
CA THR A 294 19.95 35.21 -11.20
C THR A 294 18.92 34.82 -10.14
N PHE A 295 18.65 33.52 -9.97
CA PHE A 295 17.69 33.04 -8.97
C PHE A 295 18.19 33.37 -7.56
N LYS A 296 17.36 34.08 -6.79
CA LYS A 296 17.68 34.47 -5.42
C LYS A 296 17.47 33.27 -4.49
N ILE A 297 18.50 32.91 -3.75
CA ILE A 297 18.51 31.72 -2.87
C ILE A 297 18.39 32.13 -1.40
N HIS A 298 18.04 31.19 -0.53
CA HIS A 298 17.95 31.43 0.91
C HIS A 298 19.32 31.71 1.54
N ASN A 299 19.36 32.46 2.65
CA ASN A 299 20.62 32.80 3.33
C ASN A 299 21.24 31.60 4.08
N SER A 300 20.40 30.69 4.59
CA SER A 300 20.84 29.42 5.18
C SER A 300 21.17 28.39 4.12
N VAL A 301 22.41 27.91 4.13
CA VAL A 301 22.89 26.82 3.25
C VAL A 301 22.10 25.53 3.46
N ALA A 302 21.73 25.21 4.70
CA ALA A 302 20.97 24.01 5.01
C ALA A 302 19.57 24.02 4.37
N GLU A 303 18.88 25.17 4.44
CA GLU A 303 17.59 25.36 3.78
C GLU A 303 17.72 25.31 2.27
N CYS A 304 18.77 25.90 1.68
CA CYS A 304 19.01 25.79 0.25
C CYS A 304 19.08 24.33 -0.21
N TYR A 305 19.82 23.46 0.50
CA TYR A 305 19.91 22.04 0.13
C TYR A 305 18.56 21.30 0.25
N LYS A 306 17.80 21.58 1.32
CA LYS A 306 16.45 21.02 1.51
C LYS A 306 15.51 21.45 0.38
N GLN A 307 15.49 22.74 0.05
CA GLN A 307 14.68 23.34 -1.01
C GLN A 307 15.01 22.78 -2.39
N ILE A 308 16.29 22.77 -2.78
CA ILE A 308 16.75 22.21 -4.06
C ILE A 308 16.41 20.72 -4.14
N GLY A 309 16.63 19.96 -3.06
CA GLY A 309 16.37 18.52 -3.03
C GLY A 309 14.89 18.16 -3.27
N ASN A 310 13.97 18.99 -2.75
CA ASN A 310 12.52 18.86 -2.93
C ASN A 310 12.01 19.48 -4.24
N SER A 311 12.79 20.32 -4.93
CA SER A 311 12.36 20.97 -6.17
C SER A 311 12.26 19.99 -7.36
N VAL A 312 11.60 20.46 -8.42
CA VAL A 312 11.56 19.83 -9.75
C VAL A 312 12.72 20.29 -10.64
N CYS A 313 13.00 19.53 -11.69
CA CYS A 313 14.00 19.87 -12.70
C CYS A 313 13.40 20.78 -13.79
N ILE A 314 13.89 22.02 -13.88
CA ILE A 314 13.26 23.09 -14.66
C ILE A 314 13.14 22.74 -16.13
N SER A 315 14.24 22.30 -16.78
CA SER A 315 14.24 21.96 -18.21
C SER A 315 13.25 20.83 -18.57
N MET A 316 13.08 19.85 -17.68
CA MET A 316 12.12 18.77 -17.87
C MET A 316 10.68 19.29 -17.80
N ILE A 317 10.35 20.07 -16.76
CA ILE A 317 9.01 20.65 -16.60
C ILE A 317 8.71 21.64 -17.73
N TYR A 318 9.70 22.41 -18.19
CA TYR A 318 9.56 23.35 -19.31
C TYR A 318 9.17 22.64 -20.61
N GLU A 319 9.83 21.53 -20.94
CA GLU A 319 9.44 20.74 -22.13
C GLU A 319 8.04 20.16 -21.98
N LEU A 320 7.67 19.66 -20.79
CA LEU A 320 6.31 19.18 -20.52
C LEU A 320 5.26 20.28 -20.68
N ALA A 321 5.51 21.49 -20.17
CA ALA A 321 4.63 22.65 -20.31
C ALA A 321 4.47 23.08 -21.79
N ASN A 322 5.54 22.97 -22.58
CA ASN A 322 5.49 23.20 -24.03
C ASN A 322 4.67 22.13 -24.76
N GLN A 323 4.76 20.87 -24.31
CA GLN A 323 3.98 19.77 -24.89
C GLN A 323 2.48 19.94 -24.66
N ILE A 324 2.06 20.52 -23.55
CA ILE A 324 0.64 20.86 -23.32
C ILE A 324 0.08 21.73 -24.46
N LYS A 325 0.82 22.76 -24.88
CA LYS A 325 0.43 23.64 -26.01
C LYS A 325 0.55 22.92 -27.35
N LYS A 326 1.67 22.25 -27.62
CA LYS A 326 1.92 21.56 -28.91
C LYS A 326 0.90 20.45 -29.16
N GLN A 327 0.48 19.78 -28.10
CA GLN A 327 -0.55 18.76 -28.14
C GLN A 327 -1.95 19.37 -28.05
N ASN A 328 -2.17 20.70 -28.09
CA ASN A 328 -3.50 21.30 -28.06
C ASN A 328 -4.39 20.78 -26.91
N LEU A 329 -3.82 20.66 -25.70
CA LEU A 329 -4.55 20.17 -24.52
C LEU A 329 -5.36 21.26 -23.81
N LEU A 330 -5.19 22.52 -24.23
CA LEU A 330 -5.84 23.69 -23.66
C LEU A 330 -7.08 24.14 -24.47
N THR A 331 -7.27 23.61 -25.68
CA THR A 331 -8.41 23.98 -26.52
C THR A 331 -9.60 23.08 -26.20
N SER A 332 -10.66 23.66 -25.68
CA SER A 332 -12.02 23.15 -25.81
C SER A 332 -12.46 23.37 -27.25
N LYS A 333 -12.33 22.36 -28.13
CA LYS A 333 -13.08 22.40 -29.39
C LYS A 333 -14.55 22.21 -29.04
N GLU A 334 -15.35 23.28 -29.18
CA GLU A 334 -16.69 23.12 -29.73
C GLU A 334 -16.50 22.62 -31.16
N THR A 335 -16.47 21.30 -31.34
CA THR A 335 -16.66 20.72 -32.65
C THR A 335 -18.13 20.91 -32.99
N GLU A 336 -18.42 21.49 -34.15
CA GLU A 336 -19.71 21.35 -34.80
C GLU A 336 -20.20 19.91 -34.61
N ARG A 337 -21.45 19.80 -34.14
CA ARG A 337 -22.24 18.58 -34.18
C ARG A 337 -22.32 18.13 -35.65
N ASN A 338 -21.31 17.38 -36.08
CA ASN A 338 -21.48 16.33 -37.07
C ASN A 338 -21.72 15.04 -36.28
N ASP A 339 -22.84 14.42 -36.57
CA ASP A 339 -23.55 13.38 -35.82
C ASP A 339 -22.82 12.04 -35.65
N ASN A 340 -21.51 12.00 -35.38
CA ASN A 340 -20.78 10.73 -35.34
C ASN A 340 -19.58 10.62 -34.38
N ILE A 341 -19.51 11.39 -33.28
CA ILE A 341 -18.59 11.05 -32.16
C ILE A 341 -19.27 11.34 -30.80
N ASN A 342 -19.57 10.26 -30.06
CA ASN A 342 -20.29 10.26 -28.79
C ASN A 342 -19.40 10.76 -27.62
N TYR A 343 -19.67 11.97 -27.14
CA TYR A 343 -19.31 12.41 -25.79
C TYR A 343 -20.44 12.01 -24.82
N TYR A 344 -20.12 11.26 -23.77
CA TYR A 344 -21.11 10.86 -22.75
C TYR A 344 -21.39 12.03 -21.79
N LYS A 345 -22.53 12.70 -21.97
CA LYS A 345 -23.20 13.53 -20.96
C LYS A 345 -24.28 12.67 -20.28
N PRO A 346 -24.36 12.57 -18.95
CA PRO A 346 -25.56 12.04 -18.31
C PRO A 346 -26.58 13.18 -18.16
N GLU A 347 -27.60 13.21 -19.03
CA GLU A 347 -28.91 13.78 -18.69
C GLU A 347 -29.87 12.63 -18.32
N PRO A 348 -30.88 12.88 -17.48
CA PRO A 348 -31.65 11.85 -16.80
C PRO A 348 -32.58 11.14 -17.80
N LEU A 349 -32.11 10.03 -18.37
CA LEU A 349 -32.92 9.22 -19.29
C LEU A 349 -33.68 8.12 -18.55
N GLN A 350 -35.00 8.28 -18.56
CA GLN A 350 -35.93 7.17 -18.61
C GLN A 350 -35.46 6.16 -19.65
N LEU A 351 -35.36 4.92 -19.19
CA LEU A 351 -35.29 3.69 -19.96
C LEU A 351 -36.28 3.72 -21.13
N ASP A 352 -35.77 3.66 -22.35
CA ASP A 352 -36.40 2.77 -23.31
C ASP A 352 -36.04 1.34 -22.91
N PHE A 353 -37.08 0.54 -22.71
CA PHE A 353 -37.18 -0.70 -21.96
C PHE A 353 -36.38 -1.91 -22.49
N LEU A 354 -35.28 -1.73 -23.23
CA LEU A 354 -34.64 -2.84 -23.96
C LEU A 354 -33.11 -3.01 -23.85
N GLN A 355 -32.35 -2.19 -23.12
CA GLN A 355 -30.92 -2.50 -22.81
C GLN A 355 -30.42 -2.11 -21.40
N ILE A 356 -31.30 -2.08 -20.39
CA ILE A 356 -30.82 -2.42 -19.03
C ILE A 356 -30.60 -3.92 -19.01
N ASN A 357 -29.35 -4.35 -18.76
CA ASN A 357 -28.96 -5.60 -18.08
C ASN A 357 -27.58 -6.09 -18.55
N LYS A 358 -26.53 -5.25 -18.53
CA LYS A 358 -25.16 -5.81 -18.45
C LYS A 358 -24.81 -6.02 -16.99
N MET A 359 -24.96 -7.26 -16.55
CA MET A 359 -24.70 -7.73 -15.19
C MET A 359 -23.20 -7.61 -14.85
N ASN A 360 -22.86 -7.04 -13.69
CA ASN A 360 -21.46 -6.94 -13.23
C ASN A 360 -20.97 -8.21 -12.51
N HIS A 361 -19.65 -8.37 -12.28
CA HIS A 361 -19.07 -9.58 -11.66
C HIS A 361 -19.66 -9.92 -10.28
N LYS A 362 -20.00 -8.93 -9.46
CA LYS A 362 -20.69 -9.17 -8.18
C LYS A 362 -22.09 -9.70 -8.41
N GLN A 363 -22.89 -9.03 -9.24
CA GLN A 363 -24.26 -9.44 -9.55
C GLN A 363 -24.29 -10.84 -10.18
N LYS A 364 -23.36 -11.16 -11.09
CA LYS A 364 -23.29 -12.48 -11.71
C LYS A 364 -22.91 -13.57 -10.73
N LEU A 365 -21.97 -13.31 -9.82
CA LEU A 365 -21.62 -14.25 -8.76
C LEU A 365 -22.80 -14.46 -7.78
N LEU A 366 -23.53 -13.40 -7.43
CA LEU A 366 -24.74 -13.50 -6.60
C LEU A 366 -25.84 -14.30 -7.31
N GLU A 367 -26.11 -14.03 -8.59
CA GLU A 367 -27.07 -14.77 -9.41
C GLU A 367 -26.72 -16.26 -9.43
N ILE A 368 -25.48 -16.60 -9.75
CA ILE A 368 -25.02 -17.99 -9.79
C ILE A 368 -25.11 -18.65 -8.41
N HIS A 369 -24.76 -17.93 -7.34
CA HIS A 369 -24.82 -18.45 -5.99
C HIS A 369 -26.25 -18.74 -5.51
N HIS A 370 -27.21 -17.89 -5.89
CA HIS A 370 -28.63 -18.00 -5.52
C HIS A 370 -29.43 -18.87 -6.49
N GLY A 371 -28.94 -19.11 -7.70
CA GLY A 371 -29.57 -19.97 -8.68
C GLY A 371 -29.63 -21.43 -8.20
N SER A 372 -30.80 -22.04 -8.34
CA SER A 372 -31.00 -23.47 -8.10
C SER A 372 -30.26 -24.30 -9.14
N LEU A 373 -29.63 -25.39 -8.72
CA LEU A 373 -29.17 -26.47 -9.61
C LEU A 373 -30.27 -27.52 -9.71
N GLU A 374 -30.83 -27.75 -10.89
CA GLU A 374 -31.71 -28.90 -11.09
C GLU A 374 -30.87 -30.18 -11.23
N LEU A 375 -31.26 -31.25 -10.52
CA LEU A 375 -30.54 -32.54 -10.50
C LEU A 375 -30.40 -33.19 -11.90
N ASN A 376 -31.26 -32.81 -12.86
CA ASN A 376 -31.21 -33.29 -14.23
C ASN A 376 -30.09 -32.66 -15.07
N ASP A 377 -29.57 -31.48 -14.68
CA ASP A 377 -28.49 -30.78 -15.40
C ASP A 377 -27.10 -31.37 -15.13
N ILE A 378 -26.97 -32.22 -14.09
CA ILE A 378 -25.68 -32.63 -13.52
C ILE A 378 -25.16 -33.93 -14.12
N ASN A 379 -26.05 -34.88 -14.43
CA ASN A 379 -25.65 -36.28 -14.63
C ASN A 379 -25.50 -36.74 -16.09
N ASN A 380 -25.90 -35.93 -17.08
CA ASN A 380 -25.84 -36.33 -18.49
C ASN A 380 -24.91 -35.47 -19.38
N GLU A 381 -24.24 -34.45 -18.83
CA GLU A 381 -23.51 -33.45 -19.64
C GLU A 381 -22.01 -33.29 -19.35
N LEU A 382 -21.48 -33.90 -18.28
CA LEU A 382 -20.07 -33.75 -17.85
C LEU A 382 -19.39 -35.11 -17.67
N THR A 383 -18.15 -35.23 -18.12
CA THR A 383 -17.33 -36.44 -17.93
C THR A 383 -17.03 -36.68 -16.45
N ASP A 384 -16.90 -37.95 -16.05
CA ASP A 384 -16.52 -38.35 -14.69
C ASP A 384 -15.22 -37.67 -14.22
N GLU A 385 -14.30 -37.46 -15.16
CA GLU A 385 -13.02 -36.82 -14.91
C GLU A 385 -13.16 -35.35 -14.50
N LEU A 386 -14.01 -34.58 -15.19
CA LEU A 386 -14.27 -33.18 -14.87
C LEU A 386 -15.02 -33.03 -13.54
N GLN A 387 -15.96 -33.93 -13.26
CA GLN A 387 -16.63 -33.99 -11.95
C GLN A 387 -15.62 -34.25 -10.83
N ASN A 388 -14.65 -35.14 -11.05
CA ASN A 388 -13.57 -35.38 -10.09
C ASN A 388 -12.71 -34.13 -9.87
N TYR A 389 -12.35 -33.38 -10.92
CA TYR A 389 -11.61 -32.12 -10.78
C TYR A 389 -12.35 -31.07 -9.96
N ILE A 390 -13.66 -30.90 -10.20
CA ILE A 390 -14.51 -29.98 -9.41
C ILE A 390 -14.51 -30.39 -7.93
N ASN A 391 -14.67 -31.69 -7.64
CA ASN A 391 -14.66 -32.22 -6.28
C ASN A 391 -13.30 -31.99 -5.59
N VAL A 392 -12.19 -32.16 -6.30
CA VAL A 392 -10.83 -31.90 -5.76
C VAL A 392 -10.68 -30.44 -5.35
N ILE A 393 -11.13 -29.48 -6.17
CA ILE A 393 -11.12 -28.06 -5.78
C ILE A 393 -12.02 -27.81 -4.58
N ALA A 394 -13.25 -28.34 -4.58
CA ALA A 394 -14.22 -28.14 -3.52
C ALA A 394 -13.73 -28.69 -2.16
N GLN A 395 -13.14 -29.88 -2.12
CA GLN A 395 -12.59 -30.45 -0.89
C GLN A 395 -11.38 -29.69 -0.34
N ASN A 396 -10.66 -28.96 -1.21
CA ASN A 396 -9.45 -28.23 -0.84
C ASN A 396 -9.65 -26.71 -0.71
N CYS A 397 -10.86 -26.19 -0.95
CA CYS A 397 -11.13 -24.74 -1.01
C CYS A 397 -10.70 -24.00 0.26
N SER A 398 -10.90 -24.58 1.45
CA SER A 398 -10.51 -23.97 2.73
C SER A 398 -9.00 -23.97 2.97
N LYS A 399 -8.27 -24.97 2.43
CA LYS A 399 -6.81 -25.10 2.55
C LYS A 399 -6.08 -24.29 1.48
N GLN A 400 -6.67 -24.15 0.29
CA GLN A 400 -6.13 -23.45 -0.87
C GLN A 400 -7.09 -22.36 -1.34
N LYS A 401 -7.48 -21.47 -0.42
CA LYS A 401 -8.41 -20.37 -0.68
C LYS A 401 -8.00 -19.54 -1.89
N GLY A 402 -6.70 -19.30 -2.06
CA GLY A 402 -6.17 -18.58 -3.22
C GLY A 402 -6.54 -19.22 -4.56
N VAL A 403 -6.34 -20.53 -4.70
CA VAL A 403 -6.64 -21.27 -5.94
C VAL A 403 -8.14 -21.23 -6.23
N TYR A 404 -8.98 -21.48 -5.21
CA TYR A 404 -10.43 -21.41 -5.33
C TYR A 404 -10.91 -20.01 -5.74
N THR A 405 -10.44 -18.96 -5.07
CA THR A 405 -10.80 -17.56 -5.36
C THR A 405 -10.38 -17.14 -6.78
N VAL A 406 -9.17 -17.53 -7.20
CA VAL A 406 -8.70 -17.31 -8.57
C VAL A 406 -9.62 -18.00 -9.57
N LEU A 407 -9.93 -19.29 -9.36
CA LEU A 407 -10.79 -20.03 -10.25
C LEU A 407 -12.17 -19.39 -10.39
N ILE A 408 -12.83 -19.03 -9.28
CA ILE A 408 -14.13 -18.34 -9.32
C ILE A 408 -14.02 -17.02 -10.12
N THR A 409 -12.94 -16.27 -9.94
CA THR A 409 -12.74 -15.03 -10.69
C THR A 409 -12.66 -15.28 -12.19
N LEU A 410 -11.88 -16.27 -12.62
CA LEU A 410 -11.76 -16.63 -14.04
C LEU A 410 -13.10 -17.08 -14.62
N LEU A 411 -13.83 -17.94 -13.90
CA LEU A 411 -15.13 -18.45 -14.32
C LEU A 411 -16.17 -17.33 -14.47
N ILE A 412 -16.33 -16.48 -13.46
CA ILE A 412 -17.28 -15.35 -13.51
C ILE A 412 -16.90 -14.38 -14.63
N HIS A 413 -15.59 -14.14 -14.83
CA HIS A 413 -15.13 -13.27 -15.90
C HIS A 413 -15.44 -13.85 -17.29
N LYS A 414 -15.21 -15.15 -17.51
CA LYS A 414 -15.55 -15.81 -18.78
C LYS A 414 -17.06 -15.78 -19.08
N ILE A 415 -17.90 -15.87 -18.06
CA ILE A 415 -19.36 -15.78 -18.25
C ILE A 415 -19.77 -14.37 -18.72
N ILE A 416 -19.15 -13.33 -18.17
CA ILE A 416 -19.45 -11.93 -18.53
C ILE A 416 -18.83 -11.54 -19.87
N GLU A 417 -17.62 -12.02 -20.14
CA GLU A 417 -16.86 -11.76 -21.37
C GLU A 417 -16.48 -13.09 -22.06
N PRO A 418 -17.41 -13.76 -22.76
CA PRO A 418 -17.19 -15.10 -23.34
C PRO A 418 -16.04 -15.19 -24.34
N THR A 419 -15.69 -14.08 -24.99
CA THR A 419 -14.60 -13.99 -25.97
C THR A 419 -13.23 -13.79 -25.34
N GLN A 420 -13.15 -13.46 -24.04
CA GLN A 420 -11.88 -13.26 -23.35
C GLN A 420 -11.24 -14.62 -23.05
N ASP A 421 -10.00 -14.83 -23.49
CA ASP A 421 -9.21 -15.98 -23.05
C ASP A 421 -8.76 -15.76 -21.60
N ILE A 422 -9.29 -16.57 -20.69
CA ILE A 422 -9.08 -16.41 -19.25
C ILE A 422 -7.73 -16.95 -18.75
N ARG A 423 -6.98 -17.67 -19.59
CA ARG A 423 -5.62 -18.14 -19.25
C ARG A 423 -4.65 -16.97 -19.14
N PHE A 424 -4.87 -15.92 -19.94
CA PHE A 424 -4.12 -14.66 -19.93
C PHE A 424 -4.68 -13.69 -18.89
N HIS A 425 -4.41 -13.99 -17.62
CA HIS A 425 -5.06 -13.34 -16.47
C HIS A 425 -4.37 -12.06 -15.98
N GLN A 426 -3.37 -11.54 -16.69
CA GLN A 426 -2.68 -10.29 -16.38
C GLN A 426 -2.75 -9.32 -17.56
N SER A 427 -2.99 -8.04 -17.30
CA SER A 427 -3.12 -7.01 -18.33
C SER A 427 -1.82 -6.72 -19.11
N ASN A 428 -0.68 -7.18 -18.61
CA ASN A 428 0.62 -7.12 -19.30
C ASN A 428 0.86 -8.31 -20.25
N MET A 429 0.01 -9.35 -20.21
CA MET A 429 0.04 -10.45 -21.19
C MET A 429 -0.68 -10.00 -22.47
N PRO A 430 -0.17 -10.34 -23.66
CA PRO A 430 -0.88 -10.08 -24.91
C PRO A 430 -2.29 -10.70 -24.87
N GLY A 431 -3.32 -9.88 -25.08
CA GLY A 431 -4.72 -10.31 -24.99
C GLY A 431 -5.23 -10.59 -23.57
N GLY A 432 -4.46 -10.25 -22.54
CA GLY A 432 -4.80 -10.54 -21.16
C GLY A 432 -5.66 -9.47 -20.47
N PHE A 433 -6.38 -9.88 -19.43
CA PHE A 433 -7.24 -9.01 -18.63
C PHE A 433 -6.70 -8.83 -17.20
N SER A 434 -7.21 -7.86 -16.46
CA SER A 434 -6.76 -7.58 -15.10
C SER A 434 -7.46 -8.48 -14.06
N GLY A 435 -7.14 -9.78 -14.04
CA GLY A 435 -7.80 -10.76 -13.17
C GLY A 435 -7.73 -10.41 -11.68
N ARG A 436 -6.57 -9.95 -11.20
CA ARG A 436 -6.39 -9.48 -9.82
C ARG A 436 -7.28 -8.30 -9.46
N THR A 437 -7.52 -7.39 -10.40
CA THR A 437 -8.39 -6.22 -10.18
C THR A 437 -9.84 -6.65 -10.06
N VAL A 438 -10.30 -7.52 -10.97
CA VAL A 438 -11.66 -8.10 -10.91
C VAL A 438 -11.88 -8.83 -9.58
N ASP A 439 -10.90 -9.62 -9.14
CA ASP A 439 -10.96 -10.35 -7.88
C ASP A 439 -11.06 -9.42 -6.67
N THR A 440 -10.12 -8.48 -6.57
CA THR A 440 -10.02 -7.56 -5.43
C THR A 440 -11.27 -6.68 -5.33
N GLN A 441 -11.83 -6.27 -6.48
CA GLN A 441 -12.98 -5.37 -6.53
C GLN A 441 -14.31 -6.08 -6.30
N TYR A 442 -14.50 -7.28 -6.87
CA TYR A 442 -15.82 -7.92 -6.92
C TYR A 442 -15.83 -9.29 -6.27
N ILE A 443 -14.91 -10.19 -6.60
CA ILE A 443 -15.05 -11.62 -6.27
C ILE A 443 -14.69 -11.91 -4.81
N THR A 444 -13.47 -11.56 -4.36
CA THR A 444 -13.06 -11.79 -2.97
C THR A 444 -14.02 -11.15 -1.95
N PRO A 445 -14.47 -9.89 -2.11
CA PRO A 445 -15.47 -9.30 -1.21
C PRO A 445 -16.80 -10.06 -1.23
N THR A 446 -17.30 -10.43 -2.41
CA THR A 446 -18.60 -11.12 -2.54
C THR A 446 -18.55 -12.53 -1.96
N LEU A 447 -17.47 -13.29 -2.16
CA LEU A 447 -17.29 -14.61 -1.53
C LEU A 447 -17.34 -14.50 0.01
N LYS A 448 -16.76 -13.45 0.61
CA LYS A 448 -16.83 -13.22 2.06
C LYS A 448 -18.24 -12.88 2.53
N GLU A 449 -18.94 -12.03 1.77
CA GLU A 449 -20.34 -11.67 2.02
C GLU A 449 -21.22 -12.92 2.03
N LEU A 450 -21.01 -13.83 1.09
CA LEU A 450 -21.68 -15.12 1.00
C LEU A 450 -21.20 -16.17 2.01
N GLY A 451 -20.19 -15.87 2.82
CA GLY A 451 -19.62 -16.81 3.80
C GLY A 451 -18.82 -17.96 3.17
N LEU A 452 -18.45 -17.86 1.90
CA LEU A 452 -17.64 -18.85 1.19
C LEU A 452 -16.13 -18.65 1.45
N PRO A 453 -15.30 -19.68 1.25
CA PRO A 453 -13.85 -19.57 1.42
C PRO A 453 -13.23 -18.51 0.51
N ALA A 454 -12.53 -17.54 1.09
CA ALA A 454 -11.86 -16.48 0.34
C ALA A 454 -10.56 -16.04 1.02
N MET A 455 -9.64 -15.46 0.25
CA MET A 455 -8.44 -14.81 0.78
C MET A 455 -8.77 -13.51 1.52
N ALA A 456 -7.84 -13.04 2.36
CA ALA A 456 -8.02 -11.79 3.11
C ALA A 456 -8.13 -10.54 2.21
N GLU A 457 -7.48 -10.54 1.05
CA GLU A 457 -7.50 -9.40 0.12
C GLU A 457 -7.75 -9.87 -1.33
N SER A 458 -7.00 -10.85 -1.83
CA SER A 458 -7.17 -11.43 -3.17
C SER A 458 -6.54 -12.83 -3.27
N GLY A 459 -7.07 -13.67 -4.16
CA GLY A 459 -6.50 -14.97 -4.54
C GLY A 459 -5.11 -14.88 -5.20
N TRP A 460 -4.85 -13.79 -5.92
CA TRP A 460 -3.58 -13.53 -6.62
C TRP A 460 -2.45 -13.05 -5.71
N LEU A 461 -2.68 -12.82 -4.42
CA LEU A 461 -1.60 -12.47 -3.47
C LEU A 461 -0.74 -13.68 -3.05
N THR A 462 -1.08 -14.86 -3.57
CA THR A 462 -0.25 -16.05 -3.41
C THR A 462 0.85 -16.04 -4.48
N ARG A 463 2.12 -16.18 -4.07
CA ARG A 463 3.28 -16.24 -4.98
C ARG A 463 3.16 -17.32 -6.06
N SER A 464 2.28 -18.29 -5.84
CA SER A 464 1.91 -19.38 -6.73
C SER A 464 1.10 -18.94 -7.94
N LEU A 465 0.19 -17.97 -7.77
CA LEU A 465 -0.83 -17.58 -8.76
C LEU A 465 -0.55 -16.19 -9.38
N GLU A 466 0.33 -15.38 -8.79
CA GLU A 466 0.73 -14.06 -9.32
C GLU A 466 1.76 -14.13 -10.47
N GLN A 467 2.21 -15.32 -10.86
CA GLN A 467 3.35 -15.47 -11.77
C GLN A 467 2.96 -15.11 -13.21
N PRO A 468 3.89 -14.51 -14.00
CA PRO A 468 3.62 -14.04 -15.35
C PRO A 468 3.65 -15.19 -16.38
N TYR A 469 2.96 -16.29 -16.08
CA TYR A 469 2.76 -17.42 -16.99
C TYR A 469 1.26 -17.59 -17.23
N PRO A 470 0.79 -17.83 -18.47
CA PRO A 470 -0.62 -18.11 -18.73
C PRO A 470 -1.02 -19.43 -18.07
N TYR A 471 -2.29 -19.57 -17.65
CA TYR A 471 -2.81 -20.79 -17.02
C TYR A 471 -3.12 -21.91 -18.01
N THR A 472 -2.15 -22.25 -18.85
CA THR A 472 -2.18 -23.39 -19.79
C THR A 472 -1.81 -24.70 -19.08
N LEU A 473 -2.05 -25.85 -19.71
CA LEU A 473 -1.71 -27.16 -19.11
C LEU A 473 -0.21 -27.32 -18.78
N ASP A 474 0.68 -26.59 -19.47
CA ASP A 474 2.12 -26.53 -19.20
C ASP A 474 2.52 -25.46 -18.16
N TYR A 475 1.58 -24.90 -17.41
CA TYR A 475 1.79 -23.82 -16.45
C TYR A 475 2.99 -24.07 -15.52
N LYS A 476 4.00 -23.20 -15.61
CA LYS A 476 5.27 -23.31 -14.87
C LYS A 476 5.17 -22.82 -13.42
N GLY A 477 4.07 -22.15 -13.06
CA GLY A 477 3.86 -21.66 -11.70
C GLY A 477 3.66 -22.78 -10.68
N LYS A 478 4.00 -22.47 -9.43
CA LYS A 478 3.97 -23.46 -8.33
C LYS A 478 2.61 -23.44 -7.64
N ILE A 479 1.75 -24.43 -7.86
CA ILE A 479 0.63 -24.75 -6.95
C ILE A 479 1.06 -26.01 -6.16
N ASN A 480 1.19 -25.89 -4.83
CA ASN A 480 1.89 -26.89 -4.00
C ASN A 480 1.23 -28.28 -4.03
N ASN A 481 -0.09 -28.34 -4.05
CA ASN A 481 -0.83 -29.59 -4.15
C ASN A 481 -1.00 -29.96 -5.63
N LYS A 482 -0.35 -31.06 -6.04
CA LYS A 482 -0.37 -31.53 -7.43
C LYS A 482 -1.77 -31.81 -7.95
N ALA A 483 -2.61 -32.49 -7.17
CA ALA A 483 -3.99 -32.82 -7.57
C ALA A 483 -4.82 -31.54 -7.79
N VAL A 484 -4.66 -30.54 -6.91
CA VAL A 484 -5.35 -29.24 -7.06
C VAL A 484 -4.78 -28.42 -8.22
N LYS A 485 -3.46 -28.52 -8.49
CA LYS A 485 -2.86 -27.90 -9.67
C LYS A 485 -3.47 -28.46 -10.95
N THR A 486 -3.50 -29.78 -11.08
CA THR A 486 -4.09 -30.47 -12.24
C THR A 486 -5.55 -30.08 -12.39
N ALA A 487 -6.36 -30.25 -11.34
CA ALA A 487 -7.78 -29.88 -11.38
C ALA A 487 -8.01 -28.42 -11.78
N PHE A 488 -7.22 -27.48 -11.26
CA PHE A 488 -7.33 -26.06 -11.60
C PHE A 488 -7.06 -25.81 -13.09
N LEU A 489 -5.98 -26.36 -13.63
CA LEU A 489 -5.58 -26.13 -15.03
C LEU A 489 -6.54 -26.82 -16.01
N GLU A 490 -6.96 -28.05 -15.70
CA GLU A 490 -7.91 -28.82 -16.53
C GLU A 490 -9.29 -28.14 -16.58
N ILE A 491 -9.78 -27.59 -15.45
CA ILE A 491 -11.03 -26.82 -15.45
C ILE A 491 -10.89 -25.54 -16.30
N VAL A 492 -9.79 -24.79 -16.14
CA VAL A 492 -9.56 -23.56 -16.91
C VAL A 492 -9.46 -23.85 -18.41
N ASP A 493 -8.74 -24.91 -18.81
CA ASP A 493 -8.59 -25.30 -20.21
C ASP A 493 -9.91 -25.79 -20.81
N PHE A 494 -10.67 -26.63 -20.07
CA PHE A 494 -11.98 -27.09 -20.50
C PHE A 494 -12.94 -25.93 -20.78
N ILE A 495 -12.97 -24.92 -19.88
CA ILE A 495 -13.82 -23.74 -20.00
C ILE A 495 -13.43 -22.87 -21.18
N GLU A 496 -12.14 -22.72 -21.46
CA GLU A 496 -11.69 -21.93 -22.58
C GLU A 496 -12.14 -22.55 -23.91
N ASN A 497 -12.12 -23.88 -24.00
CA ASN A 497 -12.60 -24.61 -25.17
C ASN A 497 -14.15 -24.75 -25.21
N ASN A 498 -14.84 -24.53 -24.08
CA ASN A 498 -16.29 -24.71 -23.94
C ASN A 498 -16.96 -23.56 -23.15
N PRO A 499 -16.92 -22.31 -23.64
CA PRO A 499 -17.41 -21.13 -22.89
C PRO A 499 -18.89 -21.25 -22.47
N ASN A 500 -19.71 -21.93 -23.28
CA ASN A 500 -21.14 -22.14 -23.00
C ASN A 500 -21.39 -23.01 -21.75
N ARG A 501 -20.41 -23.81 -21.30
CA ARG A 501 -20.50 -24.68 -20.11
C ARG A 501 -20.07 -23.99 -18.82
N THR A 502 -19.57 -22.75 -18.89
CA THR A 502 -18.97 -22.05 -17.74
C THR A 502 -19.95 -21.83 -16.59
N GLU A 503 -21.19 -21.45 -16.89
CA GLU A 503 -22.17 -21.18 -15.85
C GLU A 503 -22.53 -22.45 -15.05
N LEU A 504 -22.77 -23.57 -15.73
CA LEU A 504 -23.06 -24.87 -15.11
C LEU A 504 -21.91 -25.32 -14.18
N ILE A 505 -20.67 -25.26 -14.66
CA ILE A 505 -19.48 -25.65 -13.89
C ILE A 505 -19.29 -24.74 -12.67
N THR A 506 -19.58 -23.45 -12.81
CA THR A 506 -19.49 -22.50 -11.70
C THR A 506 -20.54 -22.79 -10.62
N LYS A 507 -21.79 -23.06 -11.01
CA LYS A 507 -22.86 -23.46 -10.09
C LYS A 507 -22.47 -24.74 -9.33
N LEU A 508 -22.03 -25.77 -10.07
CA LEU A 508 -21.61 -27.04 -9.48
C LEU A 508 -20.48 -26.90 -8.47
N LEU A 509 -19.45 -26.12 -8.82
CA LEU A 509 -18.33 -25.86 -7.92
C LEU A 509 -18.78 -25.16 -6.63
N ILE A 510 -19.63 -24.14 -6.72
CA ILE A 510 -20.15 -23.42 -5.56
C ILE A 510 -20.97 -24.34 -4.66
N ASP A 511 -21.83 -25.18 -5.22
CA ASP A 511 -22.67 -26.09 -4.44
C ASP A 511 -21.85 -27.18 -3.73
N ARG A 512 -20.84 -27.76 -4.39
CA ARG A 512 -19.91 -28.69 -3.73
C ARG A 512 -19.15 -28.01 -2.58
N VAL A 513 -18.75 -26.75 -2.75
CA VAL A 513 -18.09 -25.98 -1.68
C VAL A 513 -19.05 -25.70 -0.50
N LYS A 514 -20.33 -25.38 -0.76
CA LYS A 514 -21.34 -25.21 0.30
C LYS A 514 -21.53 -26.51 1.09
N GLN A 515 -21.63 -27.66 0.41
CA GLN A 515 -21.76 -28.97 1.07
C GLN A 515 -20.56 -29.28 1.97
N VAL A 516 -19.33 -29.08 1.46
CA VAL A 516 -18.09 -29.25 2.25
C VAL A 516 -18.03 -28.27 3.42
N SER A 517 -18.48 -27.03 3.24
CA SER A 517 -18.48 -26.02 4.30
C SER A 517 -19.48 -26.34 5.41
N LYS A 518 -20.68 -26.83 5.07
CA LYS A 518 -21.71 -27.25 6.03
C LYS A 518 -21.28 -28.46 6.85
N ALA A 519 -20.63 -29.45 6.22
CA ALA A 519 -20.10 -30.63 6.91
C ALA A 519 -19.02 -30.29 7.96
N ASN A 520 -18.45 -29.09 7.94
CA ASN A 520 -17.44 -28.64 8.90
C ASN A 520 -18.00 -27.81 10.09
N GLN A 521 -19.31 -27.55 10.17
CA GLN A 521 -19.93 -26.90 11.33
C GLN A 521 -20.17 -27.92 12.45
N ILE A 522 -19.49 -27.75 13.59
CA ILE A 522 -19.65 -28.58 14.79
C ILE A 522 -20.39 -27.72 15.82
N ILE A 523 -21.57 -28.16 16.25
CA ILE A 523 -22.34 -27.54 17.34
C ILE A 523 -21.64 -27.86 18.66
N ILE A 524 -21.43 -26.85 19.50
CA ILE A 524 -20.81 -27.05 20.82
C ILE A 524 -21.90 -27.43 21.84
N THR A 525 -21.69 -28.52 22.58
CA THR A 525 -22.63 -28.97 23.62
C THR A 525 -22.68 -27.94 24.74
N LYS A 526 -23.89 -27.54 25.17
CA LYS A 526 -24.06 -26.70 26.37
C LYS A 526 -23.90 -27.57 27.61
N LEU A 527 -23.18 -27.05 28.61
CA LEU A 527 -23.05 -27.69 29.91
C LEU A 527 -24.42 -27.86 30.57
N ALA A 528 -24.71 -29.07 31.03
CA ALA A 528 -25.97 -29.42 31.66
C ALA A 528 -25.99 -29.03 33.15
N ASN A 529 -24.84 -29.03 33.83
CA ASN A 529 -24.76 -28.77 35.28
C ASN A 529 -23.72 -27.69 35.63
N VAL A 530 -24.17 -26.44 35.64
CA VAL A 530 -23.30 -25.26 35.65
C VAL A 530 -22.84 -24.85 37.07
N GLU A 531 -23.50 -25.36 38.12
CA GLU A 531 -23.33 -24.93 39.52
C GLU A 531 -22.00 -25.36 40.20
N LYS A 532 -21.13 -26.10 39.49
CA LYS A 532 -19.84 -26.61 40.04
C LYS A 532 -18.59 -25.98 39.41
N LEU A 533 -18.72 -25.03 38.50
CA LEU A 533 -17.57 -24.41 37.86
C LEU A 533 -16.86 -23.45 38.81
N ASN A 534 -15.57 -23.66 39.00
CA ASN A 534 -14.70 -22.71 39.68
C ASN A 534 -13.54 -22.30 38.77
N ILE A 535 -12.84 -21.23 39.14
CA ILE A 535 -11.74 -20.68 38.35
C ILE A 535 -10.66 -21.74 38.05
N THR A 536 -10.37 -22.64 38.99
CA THR A 536 -9.38 -23.71 38.79
C THR A 536 -9.83 -24.69 37.71
N THR A 537 -11.09 -25.11 37.74
CA THR A 537 -11.68 -25.98 36.72
C THR A 537 -11.67 -25.31 35.34
N VAL A 538 -12.11 -24.06 35.25
CA VAL A 538 -12.10 -23.29 33.99
C VAL A 538 -10.70 -23.19 33.40
N ILE A 539 -9.70 -22.86 34.23
CA ILE A 539 -8.30 -22.79 33.78
C ILE A 539 -7.80 -24.17 33.33
N HIS A 540 -8.18 -25.26 33.99
CA HIS A 540 -7.83 -26.60 33.56
C HIS A 540 -8.40 -26.91 32.16
N CYS A 541 -9.68 -26.59 31.93
CA CYS A 541 -10.34 -26.77 30.64
C CYS A 541 -9.67 -25.95 29.53
N LEU A 542 -9.43 -24.65 29.76
CA LEU A 542 -8.73 -23.80 28.79
C LEU A 542 -7.32 -24.32 28.51
N ASN A 543 -6.58 -24.77 29.54
CA ASN A 543 -5.23 -25.28 29.37
C ASN A 543 -5.21 -26.61 28.59
N ALA A 544 -6.17 -27.50 28.84
CA ALA A 544 -6.37 -28.73 28.08
C ALA A 544 -6.74 -28.45 26.62
N HIS A 545 -7.53 -27.40 26.39
CA HIS A 545 -7.92 -26.97 25.04
C HIS A 545 -6.75 -26.33 24.29
N PHE A 546 -6.02 -25.41 24.91
CA PHE A 546 -4.92 -24.70 24.26
C PHE A 546 -3.77 -25.64 23.90
N ASN A 547 -3.41 -26.57 24.80
CA ASN A 547 -2.20 -27.38 24.68
C ASN A 547 -2.43 -28.77 24.08
N HIS A 548 -3.63 -29.06 23.57
CA HIS A 548 -3.88 -30.30 22.85
C HIS A 548 -3.06 -30.35 21.54
N ASN A 549 -2.55 -31.53 21.20
CA ASN A 549 -1.74 -31.72 19.99
C ASN A 549 -2.61 -31.89 18.74
N TYR A 550 -3.14 -30.78 18.23
CA TYR A 550 -4.09 -30.77 17.12
C TYR A 550 -3.57 -31.30 15.78
N LYS A 551 -2.25 -31.42 15.58
CA LYS A 551 -1.60 -31.72 14.28
C LYS A 551 -2.08 -30.87 13.08
N VAL A 552 -2.86 -29.82 13.34
CA VAL A 552 -3.45 -28.89 12.37
C VAL A 552 -3.21 -27.45 12.80
N PHE A 553 -3.28 -26.52 11.86
CA PHE A 553 -3.15 -25.09 12.14
C PHE A 553 -4.44 -24.52 12.75
N GLY A 554 -4.33 -23.43 13.51
CA GLY A 554 -5.48 -22.69 14.07
C GLY A 554 -5.51 -22.63 15.60
N ALA A 555 -4.86 -23.57 16.29
CA ALA A 555 -4.82 -23.63 17.75
C ALA A 555 -4.30 -22.35 18.44
N SER A 556 -3.42 -21.59 17.77
CA SER A 556 -2.91 -20.31 18.29
C SER A 556 -4.00 -19.26 18.52
N LYS A 557 -5.19 -19.42 17.91
CA LYS A 557 -6.34 -18.53 18.07
C LYS A 557 -7.16 -18.82 19.33
N LEU A 558 -7.04 -20.01 19.92
CA LEU A 558 -7.82 -20.39 21.11
C LEU A 558 -7.60 -19.42 22.30
N PRO A 559 -6.35 -19.03 22.65
CA PRO A 559 -6.14 -18.02 23.68
C PRO A 559 -6.72 -16.64 23.32
N VAL A 560 -6.69 -16.26 22.04
CA VAL A 560 -7.28 -14.99 21.57
C VAL A 560 -8.80 -14.98 21.78
N ILE A 561 -9.46 -16.09 21.46
CA ILE A 561 -10.91 -16.25 21.69
C ILE A 561 -11.23 -16.20 23.19
N ALA A 562 -10.42 -16.84 24.04
CA ALA A 562 -10.60 -16.78 25.50
C ALA A 562 -10.43 -15.36 26.04
N PHE A 563 -9.42 -14.62 25.59
CA PHE A 563 -9.29 -13.23 26.00
C PHE A 563 -10.41 -12.35 25.42
N HIS A 564 -10.91 -12.62 24.22
CA HIS A 564 -12.05 -11.86 23.70
C HIS A 564 -13.30 -12.10 24.55
N ALA A 565 -13.60 -13.36 24.90
CA ALA A 565 -14.70 -13.72 25.80
C ALA A 565 -14.60 -13.01 27.16
N ILE A 566 -13.42 -12.98 27.80
CA ILE A 566 -13.29 -12.31 29.11
C ILE A 566 -13.42 -10.78 29.00
N TYR A 567 -12.95 -10.17 27.90
CA TYR A 567 -13.15 -8.74 27.67
C TYR A 567 -14.61 -8.40 27.34
N GLN A 568 -15.39 -9.32 26.74
CA GLN A 568 -16.84 -9.16 26.60
C GLN A 568 -17.52 -9.04 27.98
N ARG A 569 -17.12 -9.88 28.95
CA ARG A 569 -17.57 -9.79 30.34
C ARG A 569 -17.11 -8.49 31.01
N PHE A 570 -15.85 -8.11 30.85
CA PHE A 570 -15.31 -6.88 31.44
C PHE A 570 -16.07 -5.62 31.04
N ILE A 571 -16.46 -5.51 29.77
CA ILE A 571 -17.24 -4.35 29.29
C ILE A 571 -18.62 -4.27 29.97
N GLN A 572 -19.18 -5.40 30.38
CA GLN A 572 -20.49 -5.47 31.02
C GLN A 572 -20.40 -5.30 32.55
N GLU A 573 -19.36 -5.85 33.18
CA GLU A 573 -19.32 -6.06 34.63
C GLU A 573 -18.31 -5.19 35.37
N VAL A 574 -17.25 -4.71 34.70
CA VAL A 574 -16.14 -4.02 35.36
C VAL A 574 -16.24 -2.51 35.11
N GLU A 575 -16.45 -1.72 36.18
CA GLU A 575 -16.71 -0.27 36.11
C GLU A 575 -15.67 0.51 35.27
N ARG A 576 -14.40 0.06 35.26
CA ARG A 576 -13.34 0.65 34.44
C ARG A 576 -13.69 0.72 32.94
N TYR A 577 -14.47 -0.24 32.44
CA TYR A 577 -14.83 -0.36 31.02
C TYR A 577 -16.23 0.14 30.71
N LYS A 578 -16.89 0.81 31.65
CA LYS A 578 -18.22 1.39 31.44
C LYS A 578 -18.22 2.33 30.24
N GLY A 579 -19.13 2.10 29.30
CA GLY A 579 -19.23 2.86 28.05
C GLY A 579 -18.13 2.53 27.02
N CYS A 580 -17.29 1.52 27.26
CA CYS A 580 -16.35 1.02 26.27
C CYS A 580 -17.02 0.00 25.34
N THR A 581 -16.42 -0.22 24.17
CA THR A 581 -16.85 -1.24 23.20
C THR A 581 -15.67 -2.10 22.75
N LEU A 582 -15.92 -3.38 22.51
CA LEU A 582 -14.94 -4.33 21.97
C LEU A 582 -15.06 -4.35 20.45
N LYS A 583 -13.94 -4.34 19.73
CA LYS A 583 -13.98 -4.68 18.30
C LYS A 583 -14.24 -6.17 18.08
N ASP A 584 -14.82 -6.51 16.93
CA ASP A 584 -15.02 -7.89 16.51
C ASP A 584 -13.68 -8.62 16.31
N LEU A 585 -13.69 -9.93 16.56
CA LEU A 585 -12.52 -10.79 16.34
C LEU A 585 -12.10 -10.77 14.86
N GLY A 586 -10.86 -10.36 14.61
CA GLY A 586 -10.26 -10.38 13.28
C GLY A 586 -9.81 -11.78 12.81
N SER A 587 -9.31 -11.84 11.58
CA SER A 587 -8.61 -13.02 11.05
C SER A 587 -7.22 -13.15 11.70
N HIS A 588 -6.98 -14.25 12.42
CA HIS A 588 -5.73 -14.53 13.14
C HIS A 588 -4.58 -14.98 12.20
N THR A 589 -4.90 -15.25 10.94
CA THR A 589 -3.92 -15.65 9.91
C THR A 589 -3.40 -14.47 9.08
N ALA A 590 -3.94 -13.27 9.29
CA ALA A 590 -3.44 -12.05 8.65
C ALA A 590 -2.06 -11.68 9.23
N SER A 591 -1.09 -11.38 8.37
CA SER A 591 0.21 -10.88 8.82
C SER A 591 0.05 -9.51 9.50
N ASP A 592 0.92 -9.16 10.46
CA ASP A 592 0.95 -7.82 11.08
C ASP A 592 1.14 -6.68 10.06
N ARG A 593 1.65 -6.98 8.86
CA ARG A 593 1.76 -6.02 7.75
C ARG A 593 0.41 -5.73 7.05
N THR A 594 -0.59 -6.58 7.28
CA THR A 594 -1.91 -6.56 6.62
C THR A 594 -3.04 -6.32 7.61
N SER A 595 -2.93 -6.78 8.86
CA SER A 595 -3.89 -6.46 9.92
C SER A 595 -3.68 -5.00 10.35
N ARG A 596 -4.58 -4.10 9.95
CA ARG A 596 -4.57 -2.69 10.37
C ARG A 596 -5.04 -2.51 11.82
N THR A 597 -4.64 -3.43 12.71
CA THR A 597 -5.07 -3.49 14.10
C THR A 597 -3.92 -3.09 15.02
N ALA A 598 -4.25 -2.52 16.17
CA ALA A 598 -3.28 -2.21 17.22
C ALA A 598 -2.89 -3.45 18.03
N GLY A 599 -3.73 -4.49 18.06
CA GLY A 599 -3.48 -5.78 18.69
C GLY A 599 -4.44 -6.85 18.15
N ASP A 600 -4.42 -8.03 18.77
CA ASP A 600 -5.39 -9.11 18.52
C ASP A 600 -6.77 -8.76 19.09
N ILE A 601 -6.80 -7.98 20.18
CA ILE A 601 -8.02 -7.45 20.80
C ILE A 601 -7.85 -5.94 21.01
N GLU A 602 -8.89 -5.18 20.67
CA GLU A 602 -8.90 -3.72 20.76
C GLU A 602 -10.15 -3.25 21.52
N VAL A 603 -9.93 -2.47 22.58
CA VAL A 603 -10.99 -1.85 23.38
C VAL A 603 -11.07 -0.36 23.03
N LEU A 604 -12.27 0.10 22.72
CA LEU A 604 -12.56 1.49 22.35
C LEU A 604 -13.38 2.17 23.44
N ASP A 605 -13.16 3.46 23.67
CA ASP A 605 -14.02 4.26 24.53
C ASP A 605 -15.36 4.65 23.84
N LYS A 606 -16.19 5.42 24.55
CA LYS A 606 -17.47 5.95 24.06
C LYS A 606 -17.35 6.80 22.79
N ASN A 607 -16.18 7.39 22.53
CA ASN A 607 -15.89 8.20 21.35
C ASN A 607 -15.21 7.38 20.24
N LYS A 608 -15.22 6.05 20.34
CA LYS A 608 -14.55 5.11 19.42
C LYS A 608 -13.03 5.28 19.36
N LYS A 609 -12.40 5.91 20.37
CA LYS A 609 -10.94 6.03 20.47
C LYS A 609 -10.36 4.77 21.11
N LEU A 610 -9.24 4.27 20.57
CA LEU A 610 -8.53 3.13 21.13
C LEU A 610 -7.97 3.45 22.52
N ILE A 611 -8.35 2.67 23.51
CA ILE A 611 -7.85 2.79 24.88
C ILE A 611 -6.92 1.65 25.28
N GLU A 612 -7.21 0.42 24.86
CA GLU A 612 -6.39 -0.74 25.19
C GLU A 612 -6.23 -1.63 23.96
N ALA A 613 -5.00 -2.10 23.76
CA ALA A 613 -4.66 -3.08 22.73
C ALA A 613 -3.97 -4.27 23.39
N ILE A 614 -4.38 -5.48 23.01
CA ILE A 614 -3.87 -6.73 23.58
C ILE A 614 -3.29 -7.57 22.45
N GLU A 615 -2.04 -7.97 22.60
CA GLU A 615 -1.31 -8.87 21.72
C GLU A 615 -1.08 -10.20 22.44
N ILE A 616 -1.42 -11.33 21.81
CA ILE A 616 -1.38 -12.66 22.42
C ILE A 616 -0.51 -13.56 21.56
N LYS A 617 0.58 -14.06 22.13
CA LYS A 617 1.53 -14.95 21.45
C LYS A 617 1.50 -16.35 22.05
N TYR A 618 1.03 -17.31 21.26
CA TYR A 618 1.04 -18.72 21.64
C TYR A 618 2.39 -19.38 21.27
N ASN A 619 3.01 -20.04 22.24
CA ASN A 619 4.27 -20.78 22.18
C ASN A 619 5.47 -19.96 21.70
N LYS A 620 5.52 -18.67 22.03
CA LYS A 620 6.62 -17.78 21.67
C LYS A 620 7.10 -16.98 22.89
N PRO A 621 8.34 -17.17 23.35
CA PRO A 621 8.83 -16.44 24.51
C PRO A 621 8.97 -14.95 24.18
N ILE A 622 8.59 -14.11 25.14
CA ILE A 622 8.61 -12.66 24.99
C ILE A 622 10.06 -12.19 24.94
N ASP A 623 10.40 -11.43 23.90
CA ASP A 623 11.73 -10.87 23.68
C ASP A 623 11.72 -9.39 23.35
N LEU A 624 12.92 -8.80 23.32
CA LEU A 624 13.09 -7.39 23.01
C LEU A 624 12.53 -7.02 21.63
N GLN A 625 12.64 -7.91 20.63
CA GLN A 625 12.13 -7.63 19.28
C GLN A 625 10.60 -7.53 19.26
N MET A 626 9.90 -8.37 20.02
CA MET A 626 8.45 -8.28 20.19
C MET A 626 8.05 -6.95 20.83
N LEU A 627 8.80 -6.48 21.83
CA LEU A 627 8.55 -5.20 22.47
C LEU A 627 8.81 -4.01 21.52
N LEU A 628 9.87 -4.07 20.72
CA LEU A 628 10.16 -3.06 19.69
C LEU A 628 9.05 -3.02 18.62
N ASN A 629 8.55 -4.18 18.19
CA ASN A 629 7.42 -4.24 17.27
C ASN A 629 6.13 -3.67 17.90
N ALA A 630 5.91 -3.92 19.19
CA ALA A 630 4.79 -3.33 19.93
C ALA A 630 4.94 -1.81 20.06
N LYS A 631 6.17 -1.28 20.25
CA LYS A 631 6.45 0.16 20.28
C LYS A 631 6.00 0.86 19.01
N ASP A 632 6.26 0.29 17.84
CA ASP A 632 5.78 0.84 16.57
C ASP A 632 4.25 0.91 16.51
N LYS A 633 3.54 -0.13 17.00
CA LYS A 633 2.08 -0.14 17.11
C LYS A 633 1.57 0.89 18.14
N ILE A 634 2.24 1.02 19.28
CA ILE A 634 1.91 1.99 20.34
C ILE A 634 2.02 3.41 19.80
N LEU A 635 3.14 3.76 19.15
CA LEU A 635 3.33 5.09 18.59
C LEU A 635 2.31 5.39 17.47
N LYS A 636 1.96 4.38 16.68
CA LYS A 636 1.01 4.52 15.57
C LYS A 636 -0.43 4.70 16.04
N TYR A 637 -0.90 3.89 16.99
CA TYR A 637 -2.32 3.85 17.38
C TYR A 637 -2.60 4.55 18.71
N SER A 638 -1.57 4.94 19.45
CA SER A 638 -1.64 5.68 20.72
C SER A 638 -2.63 5.11 21.77
N PRO A 639 -2.62 3.79 22.04
CA PRO A 639 -3.46 3.22 23.10
C PRO A 639 -2.97 3.67 24.47
N ARG A 640 -3.88 3.86 25.44
CA ARG A 640 -3.51 4.16 26.83
C ARG A 640 -2.73 3.02 27.48
N ARG A 641 -3.12 1.77 27.18
CA ARG A 641 -2.42 0.55 27.64
C ARG A 641 -2.20 -0.43 26.49
N TYR A 642 -1.03 -1.05 26.49
CA TYR A 642 -0.68 -2.11 25.56
C TYR A 642 -0.27 -3.36 26.32
N TYR A 643 -0.92 -4.48 26.03
CA TYR A 643 -0.69 -5.77 26.69
C TYR A 643 0.01 -6.73 25.73
N ILE A 644 1.03 -7.43 26.24
CA ILE A 644 1.68 -8.55 25.53
C ILE A 644 1.57 -9.78 26.43
N PHE A 645 0.73 -10.72 26.02
CA PHE A 645 0.54 -11.98 26.73
C PHE A 645 1.17 -13.13 25.96
N SER A 646 1.88 -14.02 26.67
CA SER A 646 2.46 -15.23 26.05
C SER A 646 2.21 -16.49 26.86
N SER A 647 2.12 -17.65 26.20
CA SER A 647 2.15 -18.95 26.89
C SER A 647 3.57 -19.40 27.26
N ALA A 648 4.61 -18.68 26.83
CA ALA A 648 6.01 -18.94 27.18
C ALA A 648 6.57 -17.81 28.04
N ASP A 649 7.48 -18.16 28.95
CA ASP A 649 8.13 -17.20 29.85
C ASP A 649 8.97 -16.17 29.11
N VAL A 650 9.22 -15.04 29.79
CA VAL A 650 10.15 -14.01 29.32
C VAL A 650 11.55 -14.63 29.20
N ARG A 651 12.25 -14.36 28.09
CA ARG A 651 13.65 -14.77 27.96
C ARG A 651 14.48 -14.07 29.04
N GLN A 652 14.98 -14.81 30.02
CA GLN A 652 15.75 -14.27 31.16
C GLN A 652 16.88 -13.30 30.73
N LYS A 653 17.58 -13.60 29.62
CA LYS A 653 18.63 -12.74 29.06
C LYS A 653 18.17 -11.34 28.62
N ASP A 654 16.88 -11.17 28.35
CA ASP A 654 16.27 -9.96 27.80
C ASP A 654 15.44 -9.21 28.86
N GLU A 655 15.24 -9.77 30.05
CA GLU A 655 14.33 -9.24 31.08
C GLU A 655 14.69 -7.81 31.53
N ALA A 656 15.97 -7.56 31.84
CA ALA A 656 16.42 -6.22 32.24
C ALA A 656 16.19 -5.16 31.14
N LYS A 657 16.42 -5.53 29.88
CA LYS A 657 16.24 -4.64 28.73
C LYS A 657 14.75 -4.39 28.43
N ILE A 658 13.92 -5.41 28.60
CA ILE A 658 12.47 -5.29 28.47
C ILE A 658 11.94 -4.31 29.52
N GLN A 659 12.38 -4.42 30.77
CA GLN A 659 11.97 -3.49 31.83
C GLN A 659 12.46 -2.06 31.59
N GLU A 660 13.69 -1.89 31.13
CA GLU A 660 14.24 -0.57 30.75
C GLU A 660 13.40 0.08 29.65
N GLU A 661 13.05 -0.67 28.60
CA GLU A 661 12.26 -0.16 27.48
C GLU A 661 10.80 0.11 27.86
N ILE A 662 10.17 -0.72 28.71
CA ILE A 662 8.84 -0.44 29.26
C ILE A 662 8.85 0.88 30.04
N LYS A 663 9.87 1.10 30.88
CA LYS A 663 10.03 2.35 31.63
C LYS A 663 10.29 3.53 30.70
N PHE A 664 11.07 3.34 29.63
CA PHE A 664 11.30 4.34 28.60
C PHE A 664 9.99 4.76 27.93
N ILE A 665 9.15 3.80 27.51
CA ILE A 665 7.86 4.07 26.87
C ILE A 665 6.92 4.82 27.82
N ALA A 666 6.84 4.39 29.07
CA ALA A 666 6.01 5.06 30.07
C ALA A 666 6.46 6.51 30.33
N THR A 667 7.78 6.73 30.47
CA THR A 667 8.33 8.05 30.82
C THR A 667 8.30 9.03 29.65
N ASN A 668 8.66 8.59 28.45
CA ASN A 668 8.81 9.48 27.29
C ASN A 668 7.56 9.61 26.43
N HIS A 669 6.65 8.63 26.50
CA HIS A 669 5.46 8.60 25.64
C HIS A 669 4.14 8.50 26.43
N GLY A 670 4.18 8.34 27.76
CA GLY A 670 2.98 8.32 28.60
C GLY A 670 2.11 7.06 28.46
N PHE A 671 2.61 6.01 27.80
CA PHE A 671 1.87 4.77 27.55
C PHE A 671 2.29 3.67 28.53
N GLN A 672 1.34 2.84 28.98
CA GLN A 672 1.63 1.69 29.85
C GLN A 672 1.77 0.42 29.01
N VAL A 673 2.89 -0.29 29.16
CA VAL A 673 3.10 -1.60 28.54
C VAL A 673 3.12 -2.68 29.62
N ILE A 674 2.30 -3.71 29.46
CA ILE A 674 2.11 -4.78 30.44
C ILE A 674 2.45 -6.12 29.77
N VAL A 675 3.39 -6.84 30.36
CA VAL A 675 3.90 -8.12 29.86
C VAL A 675 3.59 -9.20 30.87
N ASN A 676 2.87 -10.26 30.46
CA ASN A 676 2.50 -11.35 31.39
C ASN A 676 2.23 -12.69 30.69
N GLY A 677 2.06 -13.76 31.47
CA GLY A 677 1.67 -15.08 30.97
C GLY A 677 0.16 -15.18 30.67
N ILE A 678 -0.22 -15.97 29.65
CA ILE A 678 -1.63 -16.20 29.25
C ILE A 678 -2.45 -16.78 30.42
N ILE A 679 -2.02 -17.92 30.97
CA ILE A 679 -2.77 -18.62 32.04
C ILE A 679 -2.82 -17.82 33.35
N PRO A 680 -1.70 -17.26 33.88
CA PRO A 680 -1.75 -16.40 35.05
C PRO A 680 -2.69 -15.21 34.90
N THR A 681 -2.69 -14.58 33.72
CA THR A 681 -3.56 -13.43 33.43
C THR A 681 -5.02 -13.83 33.37
N LEU A 682 -5.37 -14.90 32.66
CA LEU A 682 -6.75 -15.41 32.62
C LEU A 682 -7.25 -15.78 34.02
N LYS A 683 -6.41 -16.44 34.83
CA LYS A 683 -6.74 -16.78 36.23
C LYS A 683 -7.02 -15.54 37.07
N TYR A 684 -6.25 -14.47 36.87
CA TYR A 684 -6.49 -13.19 37.53
C TYR A 684 -7.77 -12.51 37.02
N TYR A 685 -7.99 -12.48 35.70
CA TYR A 685 -9.15 -11.83 35.08
C TYR A 685 -10.48 -12.51 35.43
N LEU A 686 -10.49 -13.83 35.55
CA LEU A 686 -11.67 -14.59 36.01
C LEU A 686 -12.10 -14.25 37.44
N ARG A 687 -11.21 -13.67 38.27
CA ARG A 687 -11.57 -13.19 39.62
C ARG A 687 -12.32 -11.84 39.59
N LEU A 688 -12.29 -11.15 38.46
CA LEU A 688 -12.87 -9.81 38.30
C LEU A 688 -14.29 -9.84 37.73
N ILE A 689 -14.79 -11.01 37.33
CA ILE A 689 -16.13 -11.21 36.79
C ILE A 689 -17.01 -11.89 37.82
N THR A 690 -18.33 -11.71 37.71
CA THR A 690 -19.31 -12.24 38.65
C THR A 690 -19.63 -13.71 38.39
N SER A 691 -19.51 -14.19 37.15
CA SER A 691 -19.86 -15.55 36.75
C SER A 691 -18.84 -16.14 35.78
N VAL A 692 -18.14 -17.19 36.23
CA VAL A 692 -17.20 -17.95 35.38
C VAL A 692 -17.94 -18.84 34.37
N GLU A 693 -19.20 -19.13 34.64
CA GLU A 693 -20.13 -19.86 33.81
C GLU A 693 -20.43 -19.09 32.53
N ASN A 694 -20.83 -17.81 32.66
CA ASN A 694 -21.08 -16.93 31.52
C ASN A 694 -19.84 -16.77 30.63
N PHE A 695 -18.64 -16.78 31.24
CA PHE A 695 -17.39 -16.77 30.48
C PHE A 695 -17.22 -18.05 29.65
N ILE A 696 -17.47 -19.23 30.22
CA ILE A 696 -17.38 -20.51 29.50
C ILE A 696 -18.41 -20.58 28.37
N GLU A 697 -19.64 -20.08 28.59
CA GLU A 697 -20.66 -20.01 27.54
C GLU A 697 -20.25 -19.09 26.39
N ASP A 698 -19.73 -17.90 26.69
CA ASP A 698 -19.22 -16.98 25.67
C ASP A 698 -18.04 -17.57 24.90
N TYR A 699 -17.09 -18.19 25.61
CA TYR A 699 -15.97 -18.88 24.97
C TYR A 699 -16.44 -19.99 24.04
N SER A 700 -17.38 -20.81 24.50
CA SER A 700 -17.99 -21.92 23.73
C SER A 700 -18.68 -21.41 22.46
N ARG A 701 -19.48 -20.35 22.58
CA ARG A 701 -20.16 -19.71 21.44
C ARG A 701 -19.16 -19.15 20.44
N LEU A 702 -18.10 -18.50 20.90
CA LEU A 702 -17.06 -17.96 20.01
C LEU A 702 -16.27 -19.08 19.31
N VAL A 703 -15.95 -20.18 20.01
CA VAL A 703 -15.32 -21.37 19.41
C VAL A 703 -16.21 -22.00 18.33
N GLU A 704 -17.52 -22.09 18.59
CA GLU A 704 -18.51 -22.60 17.64
C GLU A 704 -18.57 -21.74 16.36
N GLN A 705 -18.64 -20.42 16.53
CA GLN A 705 -18.83 -19.45 15.44
C GLN A 705 -17.54 -19.16 14.65
N ASP A 706 -16.37 -19.43 15.22
CA ASP A 706 -15.10 -19.11 14.56
C ASP A 706 -14.88 -19.93 13.29
N ARG A 707 -14.57 -19.23 12.19
CA ARG A 707 -14.39 -19.80 10.84
C ARG A 707 -12.95 -20.24 10.55
N GLU A 708 -12.00 -19.91 11.41
CA GLU A 708 -10.59 -20.30 11.28
C GLU A 708 -10.26 -21.54 12.12
N LEU A 709 -11.02 -21.78 13.20
CA LEU A 709 -10.98 -23.04 13.92
C LEU A 709 -11.52 -24.20 13.07
N GLN A 710 -10.66 -25.19 12.86
CA GLN A 710 -11.04 -26.47 12.25
C GLN A 710 -11.94 -27.30 13.18
N ALA A 711 -12.72 -28.22 12.60
CA ALA A 711 -13.62 -29.12 13.31
C ALA A 711 -12.96 -29.83 14.51
N ILE A 712 -11.71 -30.26 14.39
CA ILE A 712 -10.96 -30.92 15.48
C ILE A 712 -10.79 -30.04 16.72
N HIS A 713 -10.65 -28.71 16.57
CA HIS A 713 -10.58 -27.81 17.72
C HIS A 713 -11.92 -27.73 18.45
N LYS A 714 -13.03 -27.71 17.69
CA LYS A 714 -14.40 -27.66 18.20
C LYS A 714 -14.79 -28.97 18.88
N ILE A 715 -14.48 -30.10 18.24
CA ILE A 715 -14.66 -31.45 18.80
C ILE A 715 -13.88 -31.61 20.10
N GLN A 716 -12.63 -31.15 20.15
CA GLN A 716 -11.85 -31.22 21.38
C GLN A 716 -12.44 -30.36 22.50
N TRP A 717 -13.06 -29.22 22.17
CA TRP A 717 -13.77 -28.42 23.17
C TRP A 717 -14.98 -29.18 23.71
N ASN A 718 -15.79 -29.79 22.83
CA ASN A 718 -16.90 -30.67 23.26
C ASN A 718 -16.42 -31.82 24.14
N ASN A 719 -15.32 -32.48 23.78
CA ASN A 719 -14.75 -33.56 24.58
C ASN A 719 -14.37 -33.08 25.98
N ILE A 720 -13.82 -31.87 26.11
CA ILE A 720 -13.48 -31.28 27.41
C ILE A 720 -14.74 -30.94 28.20
N LEU A 721 -15.75 -30.33 27.56
CA LEU A 721 -17.01 -30.00 28.24
C LEU A 721 -17.75 -31.24 28.73
N ASN A 722 -17.78 -32.31 27.93
CA ASN A 722 -18.40 -33.59 28.30
C ASN A 722 -17.70 -34.29 29.49
N THR A 723 -16.50 -33.85 29.92
CA THR A 723 -15.87 -34.33 31.17
C THR A 723 -16.32 -33.56 32.41
N LEU A 724 -17.04 -32.45 32.23
CA LEU A 724 -17.56 -31.61 33.32
C LEU A 724 -19.03 -31.91 33.63
N ASP A 725 -19.78 -32.40 32.64
CA ASP A 725 -21.11 -33.00 32.79
C ASP A 725 -21.01 -34.40 33.40
#